data_AF-A0AAE0NPL6-F1
#
_entry.id   AF-A0AAE0NPL6-F1
#
_cell.length_a   1.000
_cell.length_b   1.000
_cell.length_c   1.000
_cell.angle_alpha   90.00
_cell.angle_beta   90.00
_cell.angle_gamma   90.00
#
_symmetry.space_group_name_H-M   'P 1'
#
loop_
_entity.id
_entity.type
_entity.pdbx_description
1 polymer ?
#
loop_
_entity_poly.entity_id
_entity_poly.type
_entity_poly.pdbx_seq_one_letter_code
_entity_poly.pdbx_strand_id
1 'polypeptide(L)'
;MPLGASITFGVASSDFNGYRKHFRDRLRFAGWRVNMVGTQEGGSMSDRQSEGHPGWEITQVRSAAETAVNAGIHPNLILINVGTNDCRNNNDPGNAGNRMKSLIDYLYGAVPATTILLSTLVPNKVGSVESCVVSVNNQFRSLASTYIAAGRKMYLADMHAFLNQDDISGDGIHPTDFGYKKMASVWWDAFLNVEAHITAPDNSIDDAQDALLPTCAKVAGNGIGPVKVQRGSGFENGKYLHSSTARGIVLTETNPGVKYFHWANLVNAVTADRGAELDDLVQIDPQTGGNWRYRVRVNRGGGVFDAWATFSIGFTCSSTSSHQFGDFDNDGLADIWCINTNGAASVAINQGGNPPTFTNIGQVMSAKSDTYPTDQILLGDIDGDGRTDYCLVDNNGNVRCWRNGGTSSSVSTWQGFSAEDGFGGVVFPAQGMGNRTRVRLGDLNGDFRTDWMWIGNQGQITTFINQRGWGTGIVPNWVRTDQTHGGMGVDGAADFIKLGRVYGSGRLDYTDFKTSTNGQVTIQVWENKGDGGTRVRGDGSFYCDMTGDGSEDYVWIWSDGHAAELYINNHNAPYWQQGSKTLFNIARSRRSIKLADWNGDGRCDVLSQRKSDGALEMWRNDYDPVTQRFTFTPMGFVTGPLCSEGWGVNVRDHGMQLADIDGDGRADALCLEKNGRVTGWLNKASGMENVNQIKYTEGWDRANIRFADVEHGGKADLVWINKYNGEVTVLKNKGRIPASGSSFTWEKRGVLYSGVGERGANVHLVNLGGLGRADLLQVLPISNRVSSWLMAVAVRCSS
;
A
#
# COMPACT_ATOMS: atom_id res chain seq x y z
N MET A 1 22.32 -25.70 23.02
CA MET A 1 23.63 -26.35 22.75
C MET A 1 23.64 -26.98 21.37
N PRO A 2 24.40 -26.42 20.41
CA PRO A 2 24.79 -27.13 19.20
C PRO A 2 25.83 -28.21 19.55
N LEU A 3 25.49 -29.49 19.37
CA LEU A 3 26.32 -30.64 19.72
C LEU A 3 26.71 -31.42 18.45
N GLY A 4 28.00 -31.65 18.25
CA GLY A 4 28.44 -32.42 17.09
C GLY A 4 29.92 -32.32 16.77
N ALA A 5 30.24 -32.44 15.47
CA ALA A 5 31.62 -32.40 14.98
C ALA A 5 31.94 -31.09 14.23
N SER A 6 32.78 -31.15 13.20
CA SER A 6 33.25 -29.99 12.43
C SER A 6 32.14 -29.18 11.74
N ILE A 7 31.07 -29.84 11.31
CA ILE A 7 29.89 -29.16 10.73
C ILE A 7 29.18 -28.31 11.79
N THR A 8 29.02 -28.84 13.01
CA THR A 8 28.48 -28.07 14.14
C THR A 8 29.41 -26.94 14.56
N PHE A 9 30.73 -27.16 14.52
CA PHE A 9 31.70 -26.09 14.78
C PHE A 9 31.61 -24.95 13.75
N GLY A 10 31.28 -25.25 12.50
CA GLY A 10 31.13 -24.28 11.40
C GLY A 10 32.29 -24.28 10.41
N VAL A 11 33.07 -25.36 10.33
CA VAL A 11 34.21 -25.47 9.40
C VAL A 11 33.75 -25.27 7.95
N ALA A 12 34.58 -24.59 7.15
CA ALA A 12 34.33 -24.20 5.75
C ALA A 12 33.26 -23.12 5.51
N SER A 13 32.59 -22.62 6.56
CA SER A 13 31.89 -21.33 6.46
C SER A 13 32.89 -20.18 6.49
N SER A 14 32.63 -19.11 5.74
CA SER A 14 33.52 -17.95 5.62
C SER A 14 33.77 -17.24 6.96
N ASP A 15 32.86 -17.40 7.92
CA ASP A 15 32.88 -16.74 9.22
C ASP A 15 33.02 -17.70 10.41
N PHE A 16 33.21 -19.00 10.14
CA PHE A 16 33.23 -20.11 11.12
C PHE A 16 31.98 -20.21 12.03
N ASN A 17 30.89 -19.51 11.70
CA ASN A 17 29.65 -19.61 12.48
C ASN A 17 28.79 -20.80 12.04
N GLY A 18 28.92 -21.25 10.79
CA GLY A 18 28.10 -22.32 10.22
C GLY A 18 26.60 -22.06 10.32
N TYR A 19 25.81 -23.11 10.57
CA TYR A 19 24.35 -22.96 10.73
C TYR A 19 23.97 -22.22 12.02
N ARG A 20 24.88 -22.15 13.01
CA ARG A 20 24.58 -21.72 14.38
C ARG A 20 24.11 -20.26 14.41
N LYS A 21 24.80 -19.37 13.69
CA LYS A 21 24.39 -17.95 13.59
C LYS A 21 23.00 -17.82 12.98
N HIS A 22 22.76 -18.45 11.84
CA HIS A 22 21.48 -18.30 11.13
C HIS A 22 20.30 -18.85 11.93
N PHE A 23 20.48 -19.97 12.64
CA PHE A 23 19.46 -20.50 13.52
C PHE A 23 19.25 -19.60 14.75
N ARG A 24 20.32 -19.12 15.39
CA ARG A 24 20.24 -18.15 16.50
C ARG A 24 19.53 -16.87 16.08
N ASP A 25 19.92 -16.26 14.94
CA ASP A 25 19.30 -15.04 14.42
C ASP A 25 17.79 -15.24 14.21
N ARG A 26 17.37 -16.42 13.71
CA ARG A 26 15.96 -16.74 13.52
C ARG A 26 15.20 -16.89 14.84
N LEU A 27 15.81 -17.52 15.85
CA LEU A 27 15.25 -17.61 17.20
C LEU A 27 15.09 -16.21 17.82
N ARG A 28 16.12 -15.36 17.73
CA ARG A 28 16.08 -13.97 18.22
C ARG A 28 15.02 -13.16 17.49
N PHE A 29 14.92 -13.30 16.16
CA PHE A 29 13.87 -12.67 15.35
C PHE A 29 12.47 -13.08 15.81
N ALA A 30 12.28 -14.34 16.21
CA ALA A 30 11.03 -14.85 16.75
C ALA A 30 10.78 -14.47 18.23
N GLY A 31 11.61 -13.61 18.82
CA GLY A 31 11.46 -13.11 20.19
C GLY A 31 12.05 -14.00 21.30
N TRP A 32 12.75 -15.09 20.94
CA TRP A 32 13.37 -15.95 21.95
C TRP A 32 14.63 -15.29 22.53
N ARG A 33 14.79 -15.38 23.85
CA ARG A 33 16.10 -15.18 24.49
C ARG A 33 16.94 -16.42 24.23
N VAL A 34 18.11 -16.23 23.66
CA VAL A 34 19.01 -17.32 23.24
C VAL A 34 20.37 -17.09 23.87
N ASN A 35 20.90 -18.15 24.48
CA ASN A 35 22.28 -18.29 24.93
C ASN A 35 22.79 -19.61 24.35
N MET A 36 23.77 -19.55 23.46
CA MET A 36 24.44 -20.71 22.92
C MET A 36 25.43 -21.21 23.97
N VAL A 37 25.42 -22.51 24.24
CA VAL A 37 26.23 -23.10 25.31
C VAL A 37 27.02 -24.30 24.79
N GLY A 38 28.18 -24.52 25.39
CA GLY A 38 29.13 -25.61 25.13
C GLY A 38 30.55 -25.16 25.47
N THR A 39 31.50 -26.09 25.47
CA THR A 39 32.89 -25.86 25.88
C THR A 39 33.79 -25.31 24.76
N GLN A 40 33.31 -25.31 23.52
CA GLN A 40 34.03 -24.83 22.34
C GLN A 40 33.54 -23.44 21.93
N GLU A 41 34.46 -22.58 21.52
CA GLU A 41 34.15 -21.29 20.89
C GLU A 41 34.69 -21.26 19.47
N GLY A 42 33.86 -20.87 18.51
CA GLY A 42 34.25 -20.78 17.10
C GLY A 42 33.34 -19.84 16.33
N GLY A 43 33.92 -19.06 15.43
CA GLY A 43 33.17 -18.10 14.63
C GLY A 43 33.25 -16.65 15.11
N SER A 44 32.60 -15.77 14.36
CA SER A 44 32.61 -14.33 14.55
C SER A 44 31.33 -13.74 15.16
N MET A 45 30.35 -14.57 15.53
CA MET A 45 29.18 -14.13 16.31
C MET A 45 29.54 -13.92 17.79
N SER A 46 28.81 -13.03 18.50
CA SER A 46 29.07 -12.73 19.91
C SER A 46 28.88 -13.97 20.81
N ASP A 47 27.77 -14.68 20.61
CA ASP A 47 27.36 -15.88 21.36
C ASP A 47 27.75 -17.14 20.59
N ARG A 48 29.06 -17.37 20.54
CA ARG A 48 29.73 -18.34 19.66
C ARG A 48 30.04 -19.69 20.30
N GLN A 49 29.51 -19.97 21.48
CA GLN A 49 29.73 -21.22 22.17
C GLN A 49 29.01 -22.37 21.44
N SER A 50 29.60 -23.56 21.51
CA SER A 50 29.04 -24.81 21.00
C SER A 50 29.75 -25.99 21.63
N GLU A 51 29.23 -27.18 21.38
CA GLU A 51 29.89 -28.45 21.67
C GLU A 51 30.22 -29.16 20.34
N GLY A 52 30.78 -28.40 19.40
CA GLY A 52 31.22 -28.86 18.08
C GLY A 52 32.71 -29.22 18.09
N HIS A 53 33.06 -30.48 17.83
CA HIS A 53 34.44 -30.96 17.91
C HIS A 53 34.94 -31.46 16.55
N PRO A 54 35.74 -30.66 15.81
CA PRO A 54 36.20 -31.04 14.48
C PRO A 54 36.90 -32.41 14.43
N GLY A 55 36.48 -33.25 13.49
CA GLY A 55 37.05 -34.60 13.28
C GLY A 55 36.53 -35.70 14.20
N TRP A 56 35.63 -35.39 15.16
CA TRP A 56 35.17 -36.37 16.14
C TRP A 56 34.00 -37.24 15.65
N GLU A 57 33.95 -38.45 16.18
CA GLU A 57 32.92 -39.46 15.95
C GLU A 57 31.87 -39.49 17.08
N ILE A 58 30.78 -40.22 16.90
CA ILE A 58 29.63 -40.25 17.85
C ILE A 58 30.08 -40.55 19.29
N THR A 59 30.96 -41.54 19.49
CA THR A 59 31.46 -41.92 20.82
C THR A 59 32.24 -40.81 21.50
N GLN A 60 33.05 -40.06 20.75
CA GLN A 60 33.85 -38.96 21.29
C GLN A 60 32.96 -37.77 21.64
N VAL A 61 31.97 -37.46 20.79
CA VAL A 61 30.98 -36.40 21.05
C VAL A 61 30.13 -36.73 22.28
N ARG A 62 29.82 -38.01 22.53
CA ARG A 62 29.22 -38.45 23.80
C ARG A 62 30.08 -38.07 25.00
N SER A 63 31.38 -38.39 24.98
CA SER A 63 32.29 -38.04 26.09
C SER A 63 32.42 -36.52 26.28
N ALA A 64 32.38 -35.75 25.18
CA ALA A 64 32.34 -34.28 25.24
C ALA A 64 31.06 -33.77 25.90
N ALA A 65 29.90 -34.29 25.49
CA ALA A 65 28.62 -33.97 26.12
C ALA A 65 28.62 -34.28 27.62
N GLU A 66 29.20 -35.42 28.01
CA GLU A 66 29.34 -35.79 29.43
C GLU A 66 30.23 -34.82 30.20
N THR A 67 31.36 -34.43 29.62
CA THR A 67 32.26 -33.44 30.20
C THR A 67 31.58 -32.09 30.38
N ALA A 68 30.85 -31.62 29.35
CA ALA A 68 30.14 -30.35 29.37
C ALA A 68 29.01 -30.32 30.42
N VAL A 69 28.20 -31.38 30.48
CA VAL A 69 27.10 -31.49 31.46
C VAL A 69 27.64 -31.58 32.88
N ASN A 70 28.71 -32.35 33.11
CA ASN A 70 29.35 -32.45 34.43
C ASN A 70 30.04 -31.14 34.85
N ALA A 71 30.41 -30.27 33.90
CA ALA A 71 30.93 -28.93 34.15
C ALA A 71 29.83 -27.88 34.43
N GLY A 72 28.56 -28.29 34.54
CA GLY A 72 27.44 -27.41 34.85
C GLY A 72 26.71 -26.82 33.64
N ILE A 73 27.01 -27.28 32.42
CA ILE A 73 26.30 -26.84 31.21
C ILE A 73 25.04 -27.70 31.03
N HIS A 74 23.89 -27.16 31.43
CA HIS A 74 22.59 -27.85 31.39
C HIS A 74 21.65 -27.25 30.33
N PRO A 75 21.79 -27.62 29.04
CA PRO A 75 20.99 -27.03 27.97
C PRO A 75 19.53 -27.47 28.00
N ASN A 76 18.62 -26.52 27.78
CA ASN A 76 17.19 -26.76 27.57
C ASN A 76 16.85 -27.21 26.12
N LEU A 77 17.70 -26.90 25.14
CA LEU A 77 17.62 -27.34 23.75
C LEU A 77 18.98 -27.84 23.24
N ILE A 78 19.01 -29.04 22.65
CA ILE A 78 20.21 -29.64 22.06
C ILE A 78 19.98 -29.95 20.57
N LEU A 79 20.88 -29.48 19.71
CA LEU A 79 20.90 -29.79 18.27
C LEU A 79 22.01 -30.80 18.00
N ILE A 80 21.70 -32.01 17.52
CA ILE A 80 22.71 -33.07 17.33
C ILE A 80 23.00 -33.30 15.85
N ASN A 81 24.24 -33.05 15.42
CA ASN A 81 24.76 -33.43 14.10
C ASN A 81 26.16 -34.06 14.22
N VAL A 82 26.21 -35.41 14.24
CA VAL A 82 27.46 -36.18 14.32
C VAL A 82 27.27 -37.58 13.72
N GLY A 83 28.29 -38.09 13.05
CA GLY A 83 28.29 -39.42 12.41
C GLY A 83 29.03 -39.46 11.08
N THR A 84 29.28 -38.30 10.44
CA THR A 84 30.01 -38.24 9.16
C THR A 84 31.43 -38.78 9.29
N ASN A 85 32.11 -38.55 10.42
CA ASN A 85 33.45 -39.09 10.66
C ASN A 85 33.44 -40.60 10.87
N ASP A 86 32.41 -41.16 11.52
CA ASP A 86 32.22 -42.61 11.65
C ASP A 86 32.15 -43.27 10.27
N CYS A 87 31.47 -42.62 9.31
CA CYS A 87 31.44 -43.06 7.92
C CYS A 87 32.77 -42.88 7.18
N ARG A 88 33.42 -41.72 7.33
CA ARG A 88 34.70 -41.42 6.67
C ARG A 88 35.82 -42.36 7.12
N ASN A 89 35.87 -42.68 8.40
CA ASN A 89 36.88 -43.55 8.99
C ASN A 89 36.48 -45.03 8.97
N ASN A 90 35.27 -45.35 8.48
CA ASN A 90 34.66 -46.67 8.53
C ASN A 90 34.66 -47.30 9.93
N ASN A 91 34.44 -46.48 10.97
CA ASN A 91 34.42 -46.93 12.34
C ASN A 91 33.03 -47.42 12.75
N ASP A 92 32.75 -48.69 12.46
CA ASP A 92 31.51 -49.38 12.84
C ASP A 92 30.20 -48.59 12.54
N PRO A 93 30.00 -48.14 11.29
CA PRO A 93 28.78 -47.40 10.89
C PRO A 93 27.51 -48.26 10.98
N GLY A 94 27.64 -49.59 10.98
CA GLY A 94 26.52 -50.52 11.15
C GLY A 94 25.84 -50.43 12.52
N ASN A 95 26.55 -49.93 13.54
CA ASN A 95 26.02 -49.71 14.89
C ASN A 95 25.95 -48.22 15.27
N ALA A 96 26.04 -47.30 14.31
CA ALA A 96 25.96 -45.86 14.57
C ALA A 96 24.68 -45.46 15.33
N GLY A 97 23.54 -46.09 15.01
CA GLY A 97 22.27 -45.90 15.72
C GLY A 97 22.34 -46.28 17.20
N ASN A 98 23.03 -47.37 17.55
CA ASN A 98 23.22 -47.78 18.95
C ASN A 98 24.11 -46.79 19.72
N ARG A 99 25.14 -46.24 19.08
CA ARG A 99 26.00 -45.21 19.70
C ARG A 99 25.27 -43.90 19.88
N MET A 100 24.46 -43.49 18.89
CA MET A 100 23.60 -42.32 18.97
C MET A 100 22.53 -42.48 20.05
N LYS A 101 21.91 -43.66 20.15
CA LYS A 101 20.99 -44.01 21.24
C LYS A 101 21.67 -43.81 22.60
N SER A 102 22.88 -44.32 22.73
CA SER A 102 23.66 -44.21 23.96
C SER A 102 23.90 -42.73 24.34
N LEU A 103 24.26 -41.86 23.38
CA LEU A 103 24.39 -40.42 23.60
C LEU A 103 23.07 -39.77 24.04
N ILE A 104 21.96 -40.06 23.34
CA ILE A 104 20.64 -39.51 23.64
C ILE A 104 20.14 -39.94 25.03
N ASP A 105 20.29 -41.22 25.37
CA ASP A 105 19.90 -41.75 26.69
C ASP A 105 20.69 -41.08 27.82
N TYR A 106 21.99 -40.86 27.62
CA TYR A 106 22.80 -40.10 28.57
C TYR A 106 22.27 -38.67 28.76
N LEU A 107 22.05 -37.93 27.67
CA LEU A 107 21.57 -36.54 27.72
C LEU A 107 20.23 -36.44 28.45
N TYR A 108 19.31 -37.36 28.17
CA TYR A 108 18.03 -37.41 28.85
C TYR A 108 18.10 -37.82 30.31
N GLY A 109 19.08 -38.64 30.70
CA GLY A 109 19.33 -38.99 32.10
C GLY A 109 19.97 -37.84 32.87
N ALA A 110 20.93 -37.15 32.26
CA ALA A 110 21.73 -36.11 32.91
C ALA A 110 21.08 -34.72 32.88
N VAL A 111 20.26 -34.41 31.86
CA VAL A 111 19.52 -33.14 31.73
C VAL A 111 18.04 -33.42 31.41
N PRO A 112 17.23 -33.90 32.37
CA PRO A 112 15.90 -34.47 32.10
C PRO A 112 14.89 -33.52 31.45
N ALA A 113 15.04 -32.21 31.63
CA ALA A 113 14.15 -31.19 31.07
C ALA A 113 14.43 -30.88 29.58
N THR A 114 15.56 -31.36 29.04
CA THR A 114 16.05 -30.98 27.71
C THR A 114 15.16 -31.49 26.57
N THR A 115 15.07 -30.67 25.53
CA THR A 115 14.48 -31.02 24.23
C THR A 115 15.60 -31.29 23.23
N ILE A 116 15.51 -32.37 22.46
CA ILE A 116 16.56 -32.76 21.49
C ILE A 116 16.03 -32.67 20.06
N LEU A 117 16.71 -31.90 19.22
CA LEU A 117 16.56 -31.99 17.77
C LEU A 117 17.68 -32.87 17.22
N LEU A 118 17.34 -34.08 16.79
CA LEU A 118 18.29 -34.99 16.15
C LEU A 118 18.27 -34.73 14.64
N SER A 119 19.44 -34.47 14.04
CA SER A 119 19.52 -34.38 12.58
C SER A 119 19.98 -35.67 11.93
N THR A 120 19.56 -35.89 10.70
CA THR A 120 20.31 -36.75 9.78
C THR A 120 21.63 -36.06 9.40
N LEU A 121 22.63 -36.84 9.01
CA LEU A 121 23.87 -36.35 8.40
C LEU A 121 23.57 -35.67 7.05
N VAL A 122 24.34 -34.64 6.71
CA VAL A 122 24.26 -33.95 5.41
C VAL A 122 24.83 -34.82 4.28
N PRO A 123 24.47 -34.55 3.01
CA PRO A 123 25.07 -35.25 1.86
C PRO A 123 26.61 -35.13 1.85
N ASN A 124 27.27 -36.13 1.26
CA ASN A 124 28.71 -36.17 1.06
C ASN A 124 29.05 -36.31 -0.44
N LYS A 125 30.12 -35.67 -0.91
CA LYS A 125 30.53 -35.78 -2.33
C LYS A 125 31.32 -37.06 -2.64
N VAL A 126 31.84 -37.74 -1.61
CA VAL A 126 32.55 -39.01 -1.78
C VAL A 126 31.55 -40.16 -1.77
N GLY A 127 31.33 -40.81 -2.91
CA GLY A 127 30.25 -41.81 -3.08
C GLY A 127 30.24 -42.97 -2.08
N SER A 128 31.41 -43.44 -1.63
CA SER A 128 31.50 -44.49 -0.59
C SER A 128 31.07 -43.97 0.79
N VAL A 129 31.44 -42.74 1.14
CA VAL A 129 31.02 -42.08 2.39
C VAL A 129 29.54 -41.74 2.34
N GLU A 130 29.04 -41.27 1.19
CA GLU A 130 27.62 -40.99 0.98
C GLU A 130 26.74 -42.24 1.15
N SER A 131 27.18 -43.37 0.61
CA SER A 131 26.47 -44.65 0.79
C SER A 131 26.38 -45.04 2.28
N CYS A 132 27.44 -44.80 3.04
CA CYS A 132 27.43 -44.97 4.50
C CYS A 132 26.51 -43.96 5.19
N VAL A 133 26.56 -42.68 4.81
CA VAL A 133 25.72 -41.60 5.33
C VAL A 133 24.24 -41.95 5.18
N VAL A 134 23.81 -42.45 4.02
CA VAL A 134 22.43 -42.91 3.79
C VAL A 134 22.06 -44.05 4.74
N SER A 135 22.95 -45.03 4.94
CA SER A 135 22.72 -46.15 5.87
C SER A 135 22.60 -45.67 7.32
N VAL A 136 23.49 -44.79 7.79
CA VAL A 136 23.45 -44.20 9.14
C VAL A 136 22.21 -43.33 9.32
N ASN A 137 21.81 -42.55 8.31
CA ASN A 137 20.61 -41.72 8.35
C ASN A 137 19.34 -42.55 8.52
N ASN A 138 19.26 -43.73 7.90
CA ASN A 138 18.13 -44.65 8.13
C ASN A 138 18.07 -45.14 9.58
N GLN A 139 19.22 -45.41 10.20
CA GLN A 139 19.28 -45.74 11.63
C GLN A 139 18.81 -44.56 12.49
N PHE A 140 19.22 -43.32 12.18
CA PHE A 140 18.81 -42.12 12.93
C PHE A 140 17.31 -41.82 12.79
N ARG A 141 16.74 -41.99 11.59
CA ARG A 141 15.28 -41.86 11.36
C ARG A 141 14.49 -42.86 12.19
N SER A 142 14.90 -44.12 12.19
CA SER A 142 14.28 -45.18 12.98
C SER A 142 14.38 -44.90 14.49
N LEU A 143 15.55 -44.42 14.93
CA LEU A 143 15.79 -44.05 16.31
C LEU A 143 14.91 -42.88 16.74
N ALA A 144 14.88 -41.79 15.98
CA ALA A 144 14.04 -40.62 16.27
C ALA A 144 12.56 -41.02 16.36
N SER A 145 12.08 -41.82 15.41
CA SER A 145 10.70 -42.32 15.40
C SER A 145 10.36 -43.09 16.67
N THR A 146 11.31 -43.89 17.19
CA THR A 146 11.14 -44.63 18.45
C THR A 146 11.01 -43.70 19.66
N TYR A 147 11.87 -42.68 19.78
CA TYR A 147 11.79 -41.73 20.90
C TYR A 147 10.54 -40.85 20.82
N ILE A 148 10.16 -40.39 19.63
CA ILE A 148 8.95 -39.59 19.40
C ILE A 148 7.70 -40.40 19.75
N ALA A 149 7.61 -41.66 19.28
CA ALA A 149 6.49 -42.55 19.61
C ALA A 149 6.40 -42.85 21.12
N ALA A 150 7.53 -42.84 21.83
CA ALA A 150 7.60 -42.96 23.29
C ALA A 150 7.30 -41.65 24.04
N GLY A 151 6.87 -40.58 23.35
CA GLY A 151 6.49 -39.30 23.95
C GLY A 151 7.67 -38.48 24.51
N ARG A 152 8.90 -38.77 24.06
CA ARG A 152 10.09 -38.01 24.48
C ARG A 152 10.15 -36.67 23.73
N LYS A 153 10.73 -35.64 24.37
CA LYS A 153 10.86 -34.27 23.82
C LYS A 153 11.87 -34.23 22.67
N MET A 154 11.49 -34.78 21.52
CA MET A 154 12.35 -34.92 20.36
C MET A 154 11.64 -34.57 19.07
N TYR A 155 12.39 -34.06 18.09
CA TYR A 155 11.97 -34.06 16.69
C TYR A 155 13.17 -34.34 15.77
N LEU A 156 12.88 -34.86 14.58
CA LEU A 156 13.90 -35.15 13.56
C LEU A 156 14.07 -33.96 12.61
N ALA A 157 15.28 -33.45 12.50
CA ALA A 157 15.68 -32.47 11.49
C ALA A 157 16.31 -33.19 10.29
N ASP A 158 15.51 -33.56 9.30
CA ASP A 158 15.98 -34.36 8.15
C ASP A 158 16.74 -33.50 7.12
N MET A 159 18.02 -33.27 7.42
CA MET A 159 18.95 -32.51 6.58
C MET A 159 19.17 -33.14 5.22
N HIS A 160 19.22 -34.48 5.15
CA HIS A 160 19.57 -35.21 3.94
C HIS A 160 18.45 -35.16 2.90
N ALA A 161 17.19 -35.07 3.35
CA ALA A 161 16.04 -34.89 2.47
C ALA A 161 15.99 -33.49 1.81
N PHE A 162 16.64 -32.48 2.40
CA PHE A 162 16.54 -31.09 1.94
C PHE A 162 17.81 -30.55 1.27
N LEU A 163 18.99 -30.94 1.76
CA LEU A 163 20.26 -30.54 1.16
C LEU A 163 20.63 -31.44 -0.01
N ASN A 164 21.40 -30.90 -0.96
CA ASN A 164 21.98 -31.67 -2.07
C ASN A 164 23.51 -31.51 -2.13
N GLN A 165 24.17 -32.16 -3.09
CA GLN A 165 25.63 -32.11 -3.19
C GLN A 165 26.20 -30.71 -3.54
N ASP A 166 25.42 -29.83 -4.17
CA ASP A 166 25.86 -28.45 -4.46
C ASP A 166 25.93 -27.59 -3.20
N ASP A 167 25.17 -27.98 -2.16
CA ASP A 167 25.21 -27.34 -0.86
C ASP A 167 26.48 -27.71 -0.05
N ILE A 168 27.27 -28.69 -0.53
CA ILE A 168 28.51 -29.15 0.07
C ILE A 168 29.70 -28.50 -0.63
N SER A 169 30.70 -28.07 0.13
CA SER A 169 31.86 -27.35 -0.35
C SER A 169 32.79 -28.22 -1.22
N GLY A 170 33.91 -27.65 -1.66
CA GLY A 170 34.93 -28.36 -2.44
C GLY A 170 35.62 -29.49 -1.68
N ASP A 171 35.58 -29.49 -0.34
CA ASP A 171 36.18 -30.55 0.48
C ASP A 171 35.33 -31.83 0.58
N GLY A 172 34.11 -31.78 0.05
CA GLY A 172 33.19 -32.92 -0.03
C GLY A 172 32.54 -33.34 1.30
N ILE A 173 32.78 -32.62 2.40
CA ILE A 173 32.29 -32.95 3.74
C ILE A 173 31.47 -31.81 4.34
N HIS A 174 31.98 -30.58 4.26
CA HIS A 174 31.38 -29.43 4.95
C HIS A 174 30.45 -28.66 4.01
N PRO A 175 29.30 -28.17 4.50
CA PRO A 175 28.44 -27.28 3.74
C PRO A 175 29.16 -25.99 3.28
N THR A 176 28.70 -25.41 2.17
CA THR A 176 29.01 -24.02 1.79
C THR A 176 28.29 -23.04 2.72
N ASP A 177 28.61 -21.74 2.65
CA ASP A 177 27.85 -20.70 3.36
C ASP A 177 26.34 -20.78 3.07
N PHE A 178 25.96 -21.10 1.84
CA PHE A 178 24.56 -21.30 1.47
C PHE A 178 23.99 -22.61 2.03
N GLY A 179 24.77 -23.70 1.99
CA GLY A 179 24.38 -24.96 2.60
C GLY A 179 24.13 -24.86 4.11
N TYR A 180 24.95 -24.09 4.83
CA TYR A 180 24.74 -23.82 6.26
C TYR A 180 23.45 -23.02 6.53
N LYS A 181 23.06 -22.09 5.64
CA LYS A 181 21.75 -21.40 5.73
C LYS A 181 20.57 -22.36 5.53
N LYS A 182 20.70 -23.31 4.61
CA LYS A 182 19.70 -24.37 4.44
C LYS A 182 19.60 -25.26 5.66
N MET A 183 20.73 -25.67 6.26
CA MET A 183 20.72 -26.42 7.51
C MET A 183 19.98 -25.66 8.61
N ALA A 184 20.24 -24.37 8.77
CA ALA A 184 19.53 -23.54 9.75
C ALA A 184 18.01 -23.50 9.50
N SER A 185 17.58 -23.57 8.24
CA SER A 185 16.15 -23.63 7.89
C SER A 185 15.51 -24.95 8.29
N VAL A 186 16.21 -26.08 8.13
CA VAL A 186 15.75 -27.40 8.58
C VAL A 186 15.72 -27.47 10.11
N TRP A 187 16.71 -26.89 10.79
CA TRP A 187 16.69 -26.75 12.25
C TRP A 187 15.50 -25.91 12.73
N TRP A 188 15.19 -24.82 12.04
CA TRP A 188 14.04 -23.97 12.34
C TRP A 188 12.70 -24.71 12.18
N ASP A 189 12.53 -25.46 11.08
CA ASP A 189 11.34 -26.28 10.88
C ASP A 189 11.17 -27.34 11.99
N ALA A 190 12.27 -28.03 12.34
CA ALA A 190 12.26 -28.99 13.44
C ALA A 190 11.96 -28.33 14.80
N PHE A 191 12.48 -27.12 15.04
CA PHE A 191 12.24 -26.34 16.25
C PHE A 191 10.75 -26.00 16.44
N LEU A 192 10.06 -25.56 15.38
CA LEU A 192 8.63 -25.20 15.45
C LEU A 192 7.75 -26.36 15.92
N ASN A 193 8.17 -27.61 15.69
CA ASN A 193 7.44 -28.79 16.13
C ASN A 193 7.63 -29.11 17.63
N VAL A 194 8.59 -28.48 18.30
CA VAL A 194 8.93 -28.75 19.72
C VAL A 194 8.96 -27.51 20.60
N GLU A 195 8.73 -26.31 20.06
CA GLU A 195 8.91 -25.05 20.79
C GLU A 195 8.12 -25.00 22.11
N ALA A 196 6.91 -25.56 22.13
CA ALA A 196 6.07 -25.64 23.33
C ALA A 196 6.65 -26.52 24.45
N HIS A 197 7.60 -27.41 24.15
CA HIS A 197 8.24 -28.29 25.12
C HIS A 197 9.53 -27.69 25.72
N ILE A 198 10.03 -26.60 25.14
CA ILE A 198 11.28 -25.94 25.54
C ILE A 198 11.00 -25.05 26.74
N THR A 199 11.77 -25.26 27.80
CA THR A 199 11.70 -24.44 29.02
C THR A 199 12.60 -23.23 28.87
N ALA A 200 12.23 -22.08 29.44
CA ALA A 200 13.07 -20.89 29.43
C ALA A 200 14.44 -21.19 30.11
N PRO A 201 15.55 -20.66 29.59
CA PRO A 201 16.86 -20.81 30.23
C PRO A 201 16.87 -20.09 31.60
N ASP A 202 17.77 -20.49 32.50
CA ASP A 202 18.03 -19.74 33.73
C ASP A 202 18.56 -18.33 33.38
N ASN A 203 18.33 -17.35 34.27
CA ASN A 203 18.57 -15.91 34.03
C ASN A 203 20.07 -15.52 33.94
N SER A 204 20.97 -16.47 33.71
CA SER A 204 22.40 -16.23 33.56
C SER A 204 22.77 -16.00 32.09
N ILE A 205 23.12 -14.74 31.78
CA ILE A 205 23.63 -14.23 30.51
C ILE A 205 22.60 -14.35 29.37
N ASP A 206 21.72 -13.35 29.29
CA ASP A 206 21.18 -12.87 28.01
C ASP A 206 22.32 -12.09 27.36
N ASP A 207 22.56 -12.26 26.07
CA ASP A 207 23.23 -11.19 25.35
C ASP A 207 22.35 -9.95 25.57
N ALA A 208 22.87 -8.99 26.34
CA ALA A 208 22.38 -7.63 26.31
C ALA A 208 22.10 -7.32 24.86
N GLN A 209 20.86 -6.87 24.54
CA GLN A 209 20.42 -6.38 23.23
C GLN A 209 21.61 -6.26 22.32
N ASP A 210 21.84 -7.25 21.42
CA ASP A 210 22.85 -7.09 20.36
C ASP A 210 22.54 -5.72 19.79
N ALA A 211 23.34 -4.71 20.17
CA ALA A 211 23.05 -3.33 19.89
C ALA A 211 22.97 -3.30 18.38
N LEU A 212 21.74 -3.03 17.86
CA LEU A 212 21.39 -3.11 16.45
C LEU A 212 22.63 -2.81 15.63
N LEU A 213 23.32 -3.87 15.17
CA LEU A 213 24.56 -3.70 14.41
C LEU A 213 24.22 -2.71 13.30
N PRO A 214 25.06 -1.71 13.00
CA PRO A 214 24.71 -0.65 12.07
C PRO A 214 24.15 -1.31 10.81
N THR A 215 22.84 -1.17 10.63
CA THR A 215 22.16 -1.79 9.49
C THR A 215 22.79 -1.17 8.26
N CYS A 216 23.20 -1.99 7.28
CA CYS A 216 23.67 -1.45 6.02
C CYS A 216 22.65 -0.43 5.47
N ALA A 217 23.15 0.66 4.91
CA ALA A 217 22.32 1.66 4.27
C ALA A 217 21.36 0.98 3.27
N LYS A 218 20.11 1.44 3.20
CA LYS A 218 19.19 0.92 2.18
C LYS A 218 19.74 1.29 0.80
N VAL A 219 19.64 0.35 -0.13
CA VAL A 219 20.02 0.51 -1.54
C VAL A 219 18.95 -0.20 -2.36
N ALA A 220 18.54 0.39 -3.49
CA ALA A 220 17.55 -0.23 -4.35
C ALA A 220 17.94 -1.68 -4.74
N GLY A 221 16.97 -2.59 -4.66
CA GLY A 221 17.14 -4.00 -5.06
C GLY A 221 17.71 -4.94 -4.00
N ASN A 222 18.09 -4.46 -2.81
CA ASN A 222 18.66 -5.31 -1.75
C ASN A 222 17.63 -5.95 -0.80
N GLY A 223 16.34 -5.66 -0.96
CA GLY A 223 15.26 -6.22 -0.15
C GLY A 223 15.02 -7.71 -0.43
N ILE A 224 14.75 -8.49 0.61
CA ILE A 224 14.40 -9.91 0.55
C ILE A 224 12.88 -10.04 0.47
N GLY A 225 12.38 -10.56 -0.66
CA GLY A 225 10.96 -10.72 -0.91
C GLY A 225 10.66 -11.06 -2.37
N PRO A 226 9.38 -11.10 -2.77
CA PRO A 226 8.22 -10.81 -1.94
C PRO A 226 7.92 -11.91 -0.91
N VAL A 227 7.70 -11.51 0.35
CA VAL A 227 7.11 -12.35 1.39
C VAL A 227 5.63 -11.99 1.50
N LYS A 228 4.72 -12.96 1.35
CA LYS A 228 3.30 -12.71 1.54
C LYS A 228 3.02 -12.51 3.02
N VAL A 229 2.67 -11.29 3.41
CA VAL A 229 2.38 -10.92 4.79
C VAL A 229 0.89 -10.89 5.08
N GLN A 230 0.01 -10.67 4.10
CA GLN A 230 -1.45 -10.69 4.31
C GLN A 230 -2.17 -11.50 3.23
N ARG A 231 -3.11 -12.36 3.63
CA ARG A 231 -3.86 -13.25 2.72
C ARG A 231 -5.09 -12.60 2.06
N GLY A 232 -5.41 -11.37 2.45
CA GLY A 232 -6.59 -10.62 2.01
C GLY A 232 -7.67 -10.55 3.08
N SER A 233 -8.16 -9.35 3.36
CA SER A 233 -9.28 -9.08 4.27
C SER A 233 -10.00 -7.79 3.87
N GLY A 234 -10.97 -7.33 4.65
CA GLY A 234 -11.70 -6.09 4.37
C GLY A 234 -12.84 -6.23 3.36
N PHE A 235 -13.63 -5.16 3.27
CA PHE A 235 -14.88 -5.08 2.53
C PHE A 235 -14.80 -4.13 1.32
N GLU A 236 -15.56 -4.47 0.28
CA GLU A 236 -15.82 -3.65 -0.91
C GLU A 236 -17.34 -3.61 -1.14
N ASN A 237 -17.87 -2.54 -1.75
CA ASN A 237 -19.31 -2.44 -2.02
C ASN A 237 -19.75 -3.12 -3.33
N GLY A 238 -18.98 -4.11 -3.80
CA GLY A 238 -19.32 -4.93 -4.96
C GLY A 238 -19.27 -4.18 -6.30
N LYS A 239 -19.90 -4.76 -7.33
CA LYS A 239 -20.11 -4.10 -8.62
C LYS A 239 -21.21 -3.04 -8.49
N TYR A 240 -21.18 -2.02 -9.34
CA TYR A 240 -22.27 -1.06 -9.42
C TYR A 240 -23.56 -1.73 -9.90
N LEU A 241 -24.62 -1.57 -9.12
CA LEU A 241 -25.98 -2.01 -9.41
C LEU A 241 -26.84 -0.78 -9.63
N HIS A 242 -27.31 -0.61 -10.87
CA HIS A 242 -28.12 0.55 -11.21
C HIS A 242 -29.57 0.39 -10.74
N SER A 243 -30.11 1.47 -10.19
CA SER A 243 -31.56 1.67 -10.02
C SER A 243 -31.87 3.14 -10.23
N SER A 244 -33.10 3.46 -10.64
CA SER A 244 -33.49 4.85 -10.86
C SER A 244 -34.95 5.12 -10.50
N THR A 245 -35.27 6.38 -10.26
CA THR A 245 -36.63 6.86 -10.01
C THR A 245 -36.98 7.90 -11.07
N ALA A 246 -38.05 7.65 -11.83
CA ALA A 246 -38.57 8.64 -12.77
C ALA A 246 -39.10 9.87 -12.01
N ARG A 247 -38.61 11.05 -12.37
CA ARG A 247 -39.00 12.33 -11.73
C ARG A 247 -39.91 13.19 -12.61
N GLY A 248 -40.14 12.79 -13.86
CA GLY A 248 -40.95 13.55 -14.81
C GLY A 248 -40.21 14.77 -15.34
N ILE A 249 -40.97 15.71 -15.90
CA ILE A 249 -40.43 16.96 -16.46
C ILE A 249 -40.11 17.92 -15.32
N VAL A 250 -38.85 18.34 -15.23
CA VAL A 250 -38.36 19.28 -14.19
C VAL A 250 -38.21 20.70 -14.71
N LEU A 251 -38.00 20.87 -16.02
CA LEU A 251 -37.84 22.17 -16.66
C LEU A 251 -38.48 22.20 -18.05
N THR A 252 -38.93 23.38 -18.45
CA THR A 252 -39.39 23.69 -19.80
C THR A 252 -38.79 25.04 -20.21
N GLU A 253 -38.01 25.04 -21.28
CA GLU A 253 -37.27 26.20 -21.76
C GLU A 253 -37.66 26.55 -23.21
N THR A 254 -37.60 27.84 -23.56
CA THR A 254 -37.82 28.31 -24.93
C THR A 254 -36.46 28.51 -25.61
N ASN A 255 -36.10 27.68 -26.59
CA ASN A 255 -34.81 27.79 -27.29
C ASN A 255 -34.79 27.04 -28.65
N PRO A 256 -34.01 27.50 -29.66
CA PRO A 256 -33.85 26.84 -30.95
C PRO A 256 -33.33 25.38 -30.95
N GLY A 257 -32.83 24.79 -29.86
CA GLY A 257 -32.58 23.34 -29.84
C GLY A 257 -31.76 22.76 -28.68
N VAL A 258 -31.80 21.44 -28.52
CA VAL A 258 -31.17 20.70 -27.41
C VAL A 258 -29.65 20.75 -27.38
N LYS A 259 -29.01 20.99 -28.52
CA LYS A 259 -27.55 21.04 -28.66
C LYS A 259 -26.90 22.22 -27.92
N TYR A 260 -27.68 23.22 -27.53
CA TYR A 260 -27.20 24.43 -26.85
C TYR A 260 -27.23 24.31 -25.32
N PHE A 261 -27.79 23.22 -24.78
CA PHE A 261 -27.89 22.98 -23.34
C PHE A 261 -26.85 21.99 -22.87
N HIS A 262 -26.29 22.21 -21.68
CA HIS A 262 -25.25 21.37 -21.08
C HIS A 262 -25.48 21.25 -19.58
N TRP A 263 -24.98 20.17 -18.99
CA TRP A 263 -24.87 20.01 -17.55
C TRP A 263 -23.42 20.28 -17.15
N ALA A 264 -23.21 21.14 -16.16
CA ALA A 264 -21.90 21.38 -15.57
C ALA A 264 -22.04 22.00 -14.17
N ASN A 265 -21.21 21.59 -13.21
CA ASN A 265 -21.14 22.23 -11.90
C ASN A 265 -20.38 23.57 -12.00
N LEU A 266 -21.07 24.67 -12.33
CA LEU A 266 -20.43 25.99 -12.44
C LEU A 266 -20.53 26.78 -11.14
N VAL A 267 -21.59 26.54 -10.35
CA VAL A 267 -21.85 27.23 -9.09
C VAL A 267 -22.01 26.21 -7.99
N ASN A 268 -21.25 26.35 -6.91
CA ASN A 268 -21.45 25.52 -5.73
C ASN A 268 -22.69 25.99 -4.96
N ALA A 269 -23.86 25.47 -5.34
CA ALA A 269 -25.16 25.85 -4.80
C ALA A 269 -25.47 25.24 -3.42
N VAL A 270 -24.70 24.23 -3.01
CA VAL A 270 -24.88 23.48 -1.77
C VAL A 270 -23.63 23.65 -0.91
N THR A 271 -23.78 24.11 0.32
CA THR A 271 -22.66 24.13 1.28
C THR A 271 -22.40 22.72 1.79
N ALA A 272 -21.76 21.89 0.96
CA ALA A 272 -21.44 20.51 1.27
C ALA A 272 -19.99 20.19 0.87
N ASP A 273 -19.49 19.09 1.42
CA ASP A 273 -18.23 18.52 0.99
C ASP A 273 -18.31 18.08 -0.48
N ARG A 274 -17.15 18.12 -1.13
CA ARG A 274 -16.94 17.56 -2.46
C ARG A 274 -17.61 16.18 -2.58
N GLY A 275 -18.40 15.96 -3.64
CA GLY A 275 -19.19 14.76 -3.92
C GLY A 275 -20.69 14.98 -3.84
N ALA A 276 -21.11 16.11 -3.27
CA ALA A 276 -22.51 16.56 -3.24
C ALA A 276 -22.80 17.61 -4.34
N GLU A 277 -21.90 17.80 -5.28
CA GLU A 277 -22.06 18.81 -6.32
C GLU A 277 -23.30 18.53 -7.16
N LEU A 278 -23.93 19.62 -7.56
CA LEU A 278 -25.02 19.62 -8.51
C LEU A 278 -24.52 20.17 -9.83
N ASP A 279 -24.96 19.58 -10.93
CA ASP A 279 -24.73 20.17 -12.23
C ASP A 279 -25.84 21.18 -12.53
N ASP A 280 -25.41 22.38 -12.92
CA ASP A 280 -26.25 23.48 -13.35
C ASP A 280 -26.67 23.30 -14.80
N LEU A 281 -27.84 23.86 -15.16
CA LEU A 281 -28.22 23.92 -16.57
C LEU A 281 -27.53 25.11 -17.22
N VAL A 282 -26.58 24.80 -18.11
CA VAL A 282 -25.83 25.79 -18.88
C VAL A 282 -26.39 25.88 -20.28
N GLN A 283 -26.49 27.10 -20.80
CA GLN A 283 -26.96 27.38 -22.15
C GLN A 283 -25.97 28.27 -22.90
N ILE A 284 -25.58 27.85 -24.10
CA ILE A 284 -24.59 28.52 -24.94
C ILE A 284 -25.23 28.82 -26.30
N ASP A 285 -25.62 30.08 -26.51
CA ASP A 285 -26.32 30.48 -27.73
C ASP A 285 -25.40 31.26 -28.68
N PRO A 286 -25.37 30.95 -29.99
CA PRO A 286 -24.64 31.75 -30.97
C PRO A 286 -25.20 33.16 -31.05
N GLN A 287 -24.31 34.15 -31.14
CA GLN A 287 -24.63 35.55 -31.37
C GLN A 287 -24.11 36.00 -32.73
N THR A 288 -24.64 37.12 -33.23
CA THR A 288 -24.11 37.79 -34.43
C THR A 288 -22.64 38.15 -34.24
N GLY A 289 -21.83 37.95 -35.27
CA GLY A 289 -20.38 38.25 -35.23
C GLY A 289 -19.50 37.13 -34.67
N GLY A 290 -20.02 35.91 -34.54
CA GLY A 290 -19.23 34.75 -34.12
C GLY A 290 -18.97 34.66 -32.62
N ASN A 291 -19.69 35.45 -31.81
CA ASN A 291 -19.61 35.41 -30.34
C ASN A 291 -20.67 34.47 -29.75
N TRP A 292 -20.57 34.18 -28.46
CA TRP A 292 -21.48 33.31 -27.72
C TRP A 292 -22.09 34.04 -26.53
N ARG A 293 -23.35 33.75 -26.24
CA ARG A 293 -24.01 34.15 -24.99
C ARG A 293 -24.05 32.94 -24.06
N TYR A 294 -23.44 33.08 -22.90
CA TYR A 294 -23.42 32.06 -21.86
C TYR A 294 -24.45 32.39 -20.78
N ARG A 295 -25.31 31.43 -20.45
CA ARG A 295 -26.31 31.54 -19.40
C ARG A 295 -26.28 30.31 -18.50
N VAL A 296 -26.60 30.49 -17.23
CA VAL A 296 -26.68 29.41 -16.24
C VAL A 296 -27.99 29.52 -15.46
N ARG A 297 -28.62 28.38 -15.20
CA ARG A 297 -29.58 28.22 -14.10
C ARG A 297 -28.95 27.38 -13.03
N VAL A 298 -28.75 27.99 -11.87
CA VAL A 298 -28.15 27.31 -10.72
C VAL A 298 -29.11 26.23 -10.22
N ASN A 299 -28.60 25.01 -10.09
CA ASN A 299 -29.37 23.89 -9.58
C ASN A 299 -29.37 23.92 -8.04
N ARG A 300 -30.55 23.91 -7.42
CA ARG A 300 -30.74 23.89 -5.96
C ARG A 300 -31.02 22.49 -5.40
N GLY A 301 -31.01 21.49 -6.26
CA GLY A 301 -31.33 20.10 -5.93
C GLY A 301 -32.82 19.85 -5.96
N GLY A 302 -33.20 18.57 -5.94
CA GLY A 302 -34.62 18.17 -5.94
C GLY A 302 -35.40 18.61 -7.19
N GLY A 303 -34.72 18.93 -8.30
CA GLY A 303 -35.34 19.44 -9.52
C GLY A 303 -35.69 20.93 -9.48
N VAL A 304 -35.17 21.70 -8.51
CA VAL A 304 -35.40 23.15 -8.38
C VAL A 304 -34.23 23.91 -8.98
N PHE A 305 -34.52 24.96 -9.76
CA PHE A 305 -33.52 25.77 -10.45
C PHE A 305 -33.80 27.27 -10.29
N ASP A 306 -32.74 28.05 -10.17
CA ASP A 306 -32.80 29.51 -10.15
C ASP A 306 -33.22 30.09 -11.51
N ALA A 307 -33.48 31.39 -11.53
CA ALA A 307 -33.63 32.16 -12.76
C ALA A 307 -32.33 32.19 -13.58
N TRP A 308 -32.44 32.43 -14.89
CA TRP A 308 -31.28 32.57 -15.77
C TRP A 308 -30.39 33.75 -15.35
N ALA A 309 -29.09 33.48 -15.22
CA ALA A 309 -28.05 34.49 -15.11
C ALA A 309 -27.09 34.40 -16.29
N THR A 310 -26.54 35.52 -16.74
CA THR A 310 -25.56 35.59 -17.84
C THR A 310 -24.15 35.72 -17.28
N PHE A 311 -23.18 35.09 -17.93
CA PHE A 311 -21.76 35.19 -17.59
C PHE A 311 -20.88 35.31 -18.85
N SER A 312 -19.58 35.52 -18.67
CA SER A 312 -18.58 35.57 -19.74
C SER A 312 -17.37 34.73 -19.36
N ILE A 313 -16.76 34.09 -20.36
CA ILE A 313 -15.53 33.30 -20.19
C ILE A 313 -14.26 34.08 -20.60
N GLY A 314 -14.41 35.35 -21.01
CA GLY A 314 -13.29 36.22 -21.37
C GLY A 314 -12.64 35.96 -22.73
N PHE A 315 -13.11 34.98 -23.50
CA PHE A 315 -12.72 34.72 -24.90
C PHE A 315 -13.79 33.91 -25.64
N THR A 316 -13.56 33.62 -26.91
CA THR A 316 -14.57 33.00 -27.80
C THR A 316 -14.09 31.63 -28.28
N CYS A 317 -14.86 30.57 -28.01
CA CYS A 317 -14.58 29.27 -28.62
C CYS A 317 -14.98 29.26 -30.12
N SER A 318 -14.37 28.39 -30.91
CA SER A 318 -14.50 28.37 -32.37
C SER A 318 -15.86 27.86 -32.89
N SER A 319 -16.61 27.07 -32.12
CA SER A 319 -17.93 26.53 -32.52
C SER A 319 -18.79 26.10 -31.31
N THR A 320 -20.09 25.81 -31.50
CA THR A 320 -20.91 25.24 -30.41
C THR A 320 -20.33 23.93 -29.88
N SER A 321 -19.91 23.03 -30.77
CA SER A 321 -19.37 21.71 -30.42
C SER A 321 -17.98 21.76 -29.79
N SER A 322 -17.35 22.94 -29.74
CA SER A 322 -16.06 23.12 -29.06
C SER A 322 -16.15 23.27 -27.55
N HIS A 323 -17.34 23.49 -26.98
CA HIS A 323 -17.50 23.68 -25.54
C HIS A 323 -17.61 22.34 -24.80
N GLN A 324 -16.69 22.08 -23.88
CA GLN A 324 -16.77 20.99 -22.91
C GLN A 324 -16.51 21.52 -21.50
N PHE A 325 -16.84 20.71 -20.50
CA PHE A 325 -16.77 21.09 -19.10
C PHE A 325 -16.00 20.05 -18.30
N GLY A 326 -15.14 20.50 -17.40
CA GLY A 326 -14.38 19.62 -16.50
C GLY A 326 -13.46 20.42 -15.60
N ASP A 327 -13.32 19.99 -14.36
CA ASP A 327 -12.45 20.57 -13.32
C ASP A 327 -10.98 20.35 -13.70
N PHE A 328 -10.26 21.40 -14.14
CA PHE A 328 -8.87 21.33 -14.61
C PHE A 328 -7.87 21.36 -13.45
N ASP A 329 -8.18 22.08 -12.37
CA ASP A 329 -7.22 22.39 -11.29
C ASP A 329 -7.57 21.77 -9.94
N ASN A 330 -8.61 20.94 -9.90
CA ASN A 330 -9.07 20.17 -8.76
C ASN A 330 -9.64 21.07 -7.65
N ASP A 331 -10.35 22.14 -7.99
CA ASP A 331 -11.00 23.05 -7.04
C ASP A 331 -12.46 22.66 -6.72
N GLY A 332 -13.01 21.71 -7.47
CA GLY A 332 -14.38 21.20 -7.32
C GLY A 332 -15.41 21.90 -8.20
N LEU A 333 -15.04 22.90 -8.99
CA LEU A 333 -15.88 23.55 -9.98
C LEU A 333 -15.48 23.10 -11.39
N ALA A 334 -16.46 22.98 -12.28
CA ALA A 334 -16.18 22.69 -13.67
C ALA A 334 -15.64 23.94 -14.38
N ASP A 335 -14.53 23.77 -15.10
CA ASP A 335 -13.96 24.77 -15.99
C ASP A 335 -14.52 24.63 -17.40
N ILE A 336 -14.36 25.68 -18.21
CA ILE A 336 -14.82 25.68 -19.59
C ILE A 336 -13.65 25.43 -20.53
N TRP A 337 -13.76 24.35 -21.29
CA TRP A 337 -12.79 23.94 -22.29
C TRP A 337 -13.29 24.29 -23.69
N CYS A 338 -12.49 25.05 -24.45
CA CYS A 338 -12.68 25.30 -25.87
C CYS A 338 -11.78 24.36 -26.69
N ILE A 339 -12.38 23.34 -27.31
CA ILE A 339 -11.70 22.33 -28.12
C ILE A 339 -11.78 22.70 -29.61
N ASN A 340 -10.63 22.98 -30.22
CA ASN A 340 -10.55 23.30 -31.65
C ASN A 340 -10.68 22.05 -32.54
N THR A 341 -10.92 22.28 -33.83
CA THR A 341 -11.08 21.20 -34.84
C THR A 341 -9.84 20.33 -35.03
N ASN A 342 -8.66 20.82 -34.67
CA ASN A 342 -7.38 20.10 -34.68
C ASN A 342 -7.02 19.48 -33.32
N GLY A 343 -7.94 19.49 -32.35
CA GLY A 343 -7.74 18.96 -31.00
C GLY A 343 -6.86 19.82 -30.09
N ALA A 344 -6.51 21.06 -30.46
CA ALA A 344 -5.95 21.99 -29.49
C ALA A 344 -7.03 22.42 -28.49
N ALA A 345 -6.70 22.55 -27.21
CA ALA A 345 -7.65 22.95 -26.16
C ALA A 345 -7.16 24.17 -25.38
N SER A 346 -8.07 25.11 -25.14
CA SER A 346 -7.88 26.24 -24.23
C SER A 346 -8.87 26.18 -23.07
N VAL A 347 -8.50 26.70 -21.90
CA VAL A 347 -9.31 26.61 -20.68
C VAL A 347 -9.59 27.99 -20.08
N ALA A 348 -10.83 28.18 -19.64
CA ALA A 348 -11.24 29.25 -18.74
C ALA A 348 -11.49 28.66 -17.34
N ILE A 349 -10.66 29.03 -16.36
CA ILE A 349 -10.77 28.57 -14.98
C ILE A 349 -11.90 29.28 -14.27
N ASN A 350 -12.85 28.52 -13.73
CA ASN A 350 -13.95 29.00 -12.93
C ASN A 350 -13.43 29.55 -11.60
N GLN A 351 -13.76 30.80 -11.28
CA GLN A 351 -13.38 31.45 -10.03
C GLN A 351 -14.51 31.40 -8.98
N GLY A 352 -15.56 30.63 -9.27
CA GLY A 352 -16.79 30.59 -8.50
C GLY A 352 -17.62 31.86 -8.62
N GLY A 353 -18.53 32.03 -7.66
CA GLY A 353 -19.52 33.10 -7.62
C GLY A 353 -20.88 32.69 -8.21
N ASN A 354 -21.87 33.57 -8.05
CA ASN A 354 -23.19 33.42 -8.65
C ASN A 354 -23.68 34.81 -9.13
N PRO A 355 -23.58 35.14 -10.44
CA PRO A 355 -23.12 34.28 -11.53
C PRO A 355 -21.62 33.93 -11.45
N PRO A 356 -21.20 32.81 -12.05
CA PRO A 356 -19.80 32.40 -12.06
C PRO A 356 -18.93 33.36 -12.89
N THR A 357 -17.67 33.50 -12.49
CA THR A 357 -16.66 34.29 -13.21
C THR A 357 -15.50 33.40 -13.65
N PHE A 358 -14.78 33.78 -14.71
CA PHE A 358 -13.76 32.92 -15.32
C PHE A 358 -12.48 33.68 -15.65
N THR A 359 -11.35 32.98 -15.50
CA THR A 359 -10.01 33.45 -15.89
C THR A 359 -9.50 32.61 -17.05
N ASN A 360 -9.22 33.24 -18.19
CA ASN A 360 -8.61 32.55 -19.34
C ASN A 360 -7.13 32.26 -19.07
N ILE A 361 -6.74 30.98 -19.12
CA ILE A 361 -5.34 30.54 -18.98
C ILE A 361 -4.68 30.16 -20.31
N GLY A 362 -5.39 30.35 -21.42
CA GLY A 362 -4.91 30.09 -22.77
C GLY A 362 -4.92 28.61 -23.12
N GLN A 363 -4.09 28.25 -24.10
CA GLN A 363 -4.01 26.90 -24.62
C GLN A 363 -3.27 25.98 -23.63
N VAL A 364 -3.95 24.97 -23.13
CA VAL A 364 -3.39 23.94 -22.25
C VAL A 364 -2.99 22.69 -23.00
N MET A 365 -3.60 22.43 -24.17
CA MET A 365 -3.27 21.30 -25.04
C MET A 365 -2.92 21.74 -26.45
N SER A 366 -1.76 21.30 -26.91
CA SER A 366 -1.34 21.45 -28.30
C SER A 366 -2.15 20.57 -29.25
N ALA A 367 -2.29 21.02 -30.49
CA ALA A 367 -2.95 20.28 -31.56
C ALA A 367 -2.42 18.84 -31.65
N LYS A 368 -3.33 17.88 -31.79
CA LYS A 368 -3.02 16.45 -31.83
C LYS A 368 -3.20 15.92 -33.26
N SER A 369 -2.44 16.41 -34.23
CA SER A 369 -2.51 16.06 -35.68
C SER A 369 -3.89 16.21 -36.36
N ASP A 370 -3.90 16.29 -37.69
CA ASP A 370 -5.04 16.70 -38.52
C ASP A 370 -6.21 15.67 -38.62
N THR A 371 -6.30 14.70 -37.72
CA THR A 371 -7.13 13.50 -37.87
C THR A 371 -8.22 13.28 -36.80
N TYR A 372 -8.30 14.10 -35.75
CA TYR A 372 -9.30 13.91 -34.68
C TYR A 372 -10.29 15.07 -34.66
N PRO A 373 -11.49 14.92 -35.27
CA PRO A 373 -12.53 15.92 -35.18
C PRO A 373 -13.00 16.12 -33.73
N THR A 374 -13.49 17.33 -33.44
CA THR A 374 -13.88 17.78 -32.10
C THR A 374 -14.89 16.87 -31.40
N ASP A 375 -15.74 16.18 -32.17
CA ASP A 375 -16.78 15.26 -31.68
C ASP A 375 -16.24 13.91 -31.19
N GLN A 376 -14.94 13.66 -31.33
CA GLN A 376 -14.26 12.46 -30.81
C GLN A 376 -13.49 12.72 -29.53
N ILE A 377 -13.32 13.99 -29.14
CA ILE A 377 -12.61 14.37 -27.92
C ILE A 377 -13.61 14.33 -26.75
N LEU A 378 -13.19 13.70 -25.66
CA LEU A 378 -13.96 13.56 -24.44
C LEU A 378 -13.09 14.01 -23.27
N LEU A 379 -13.72 14.58 -22.26
CA LEU A 379 -13.06 14.97 -21.02
C LEU A 379 -13.53 14.08 -19.88
N GLY A 380 -12.65 13.79 -18.94
CA GLY A 380 -12.98 13.13 -17.69
C GLY A 380 -11.76 12.79 -16.86
N ASP A 381 -11.90 12.78 -15.54
CA ASP A 381 -10.88 12.30 -14.59
C ASP A 381 -10.82 10.76 -14.62
N ILE A 382 -9.88 10.20 -15.38
CA ILE A 382 -9.75 8.75 -15.57
C ILE A 382 -8.91 8.12 -14.44
N ASP A 383 -7.90 8.81 -13.92
CA ASP A 383 -7.06 8.25 -12.85
C ASP A 383 -7.63 8.46 -11.44
N GLY A 384 -8.66 9.29 -11.30
CA GLY A 384 -9.37 9.59 -10.06
C GLY A 384 -8.60 10.53 -9.15
N ASP A 385 -7.88 11.51 -9.71
CA ASP A 385 -7.13 12.49 -8.94
C ASP A 385 -7.84 13.84 -8.75
N GLY A 386 -8.99 13.99 -9.40
CA GLY A 386 -9.88 15.14 -9.38
C GLY A 386 -9.57 16.20 -10.42
N ARG A 387 -8.57 15.98 -11.28
CA ARG A 387 -8.29 16.81 -12.45
C ARG A 387 -8.78 16.11 -13.70
N THR A 388 -9.34 16.90 -14.59
CA THR A 388 -9.87 16.43 -15.86
C THR A 388 -8.74 16.02 -16.79
N ASP A 389 -8.80 14.78 -17.29
CA ASP A 389 -7.92 14.28 -18.33
C ASP A 389 -8.48 14.56 -19.71
N TYR A 390 -7.58 14.68 -20.69
CA TYR A 390 -7.93 14.89 -22.08
C TYR A 390 -7.96 13.53 -22.78
N CYS A 391 -9.12 13.13 -23.29
CA CYS A 391 -9.31 11.85 -23.94
C CYS A 391 -9.89 11.97 -25.35
N LEU A 392 -9.80 10.91 -26.12
CA LEU A 392 -10.51 10.77 -27.39
C LEU A 392 -10.91 9.33 -27.67
N VAL A 393 -11.91 9.15 -28.54
CA VAL A 393 -12.30 7.85 -29.08
C VAL A 393 -11.74 7.69 -30.50
N ASP A 394 -10.74 6.82 -30.64
CA ASP A 394 -10.04 6.62 -31.91
C ASP A 394 -10.92 5.93 -32.97
N ASN A 395 -10.40 5.80 -34.19
CA ASN A 395 -11.13 5.20 -35.31
C ASN A 395 -11.52 3.73 -35.08
N ASN A 396 -10.82 3.04 -34.18
CA ASN A 396 -11.12 1.67 -33.80
C ASN A 396 -12.11 1.59 -32.63
N GLY A 397 -12.49 2.73 -32.03
CA GLY A 397 -13.36 2.81 -30.87
C GLY A 397 -12.65 2.70 -29.53
N ASN A 398 -11.31 2.75 -29.50
CA ASN A 398 -10.56 2.76 -28.23
C ASN A 398 -10.57 4.16 -27.62
N VAL A 399 -10.60 4.22 -26.29
CA VAL A 399 -10.37 5.48 -25.58
C VAL A 399 -8.87 5.64 -25.33
N ARG A 400 -8.33 6.77 -25.78
CA ARG A 400 -6.94 7.19 -25.58
C ARG A 400 -6.91 8.48 -24.78
N CYS A 401 -6.01 8.57 -23.80
CA CYS A 401 -5.98 9.71 -22.91
C CYS A 401 -4.57 10.27 -22.66
N TRP A 402 -4.54 11.54 -22.30
CA TRP A 402 -3.41 12.28 -21.76
C TRP A 402 -3.82 12.73 -20.37
N ARG A 403 -3.02 12.35 -19.39
CA ARG A 403 -3.27 12.66 -17.99
C ARG A 403 -2.91 14.11 -17.67
N ASN A 404 -3.78 14.83 -16.97
CA ASN A 404 -3.43 16.13 -16.41
C ASN A 404 -2.68 15.97 -15.08
N GLY A 405 -1.34 16.05 -15.12
CA GLY A 405 -0.48 15.97 -13.94
C GLY A 405 -0.14 17.30 -13.28
N GLY A 406 -0.75 18.42 -13.71
CA GLY A 406 -0.44 19.76 -13.18
C GLY A 406 -0.80 19.92 -11.71
N THR A 407 0.03 20.61 -10.93
CA THR A 407 -0.18 20.88 -9.49
C THR A 407 -0.65 22.32 -9.21
N SER A 408 -1.00 23.08 -10.25
CA SER A 408 -1.43 24.48 -10.16
C SER A 408 -2.48 24.82 -11.22
N SER A 409 -3.26 25.88 -10.97
CA SER A 409 -4.32 26.37 -11.86
C SER A 409 -3.82 27.02 -13.16
N SER A 410 -2.51 27.24 -13.31
CA SER A 410 -1.93 27.98 -14.45
C SER A 410 -1.08 27.12 -15.38
N VAL A 411 -0.72 25.89 -14.98
CA VAL A 411 0.18 25.02 -15.76
C VAL A 411 -0.24 23.57 -15.62
N SER A 412 -0.59 22.94 -16.74
CA SER A 412 -0.71 21.48 -16.85
C SER A 412 0.61 20.85 -17.26
N THR A 413 1.01 19.79 -16.56
CA THR A 413 2.03 18.85 -17.05
C THR A 413 1.31 17.62 -17.57
N TRP A 414 1.21 17.49 -18.88
CA TRP A 414 0.59 16.30 -19.48
C TRP A 414 1.49 15.09 -19.27
N GLN A 415 0.87 13.93 -19.01
CA GLN A 415 1.53 12.64 -18.82
C GLN A 415 0.78 11.51 -19.54
N GLY A 416 1.42 10.35 -19.68
CA GLY A 416 0.76 9.11 -20.11
C GLY A 416 0.09 8.33 -18.96
N PHE A 417 -0.66 7.28 -19.31
CA PHE A 417 -1.27 6.39 -18.32
C PHE A 417 -0.49 5.11 -18.07
N SER A 418 0.22 4.58 -19.07
CA SER A 418 1.07 3.39 -18.90
C SER A 418 2.41 3.73 -18.24
N ALA A 419 2.95 4.90 -18.58
CA ALA A 419 4.15 5.51 -18.03
C ALA A 419 4.03 7.03 -18.21
N GLU A 420 4.89 7.81 -17.56
CA GLU A 420 4.85 9.27 -17.60
C GLU A 420 4.95 9.84 -19.02
N ASP A 421 5.75 9.24 -19.89
CA ASP A 421 5.96 9.60 -21.30
C ASP A 421 5.03 8.85 -22.28
N GLY A 422 4.16 7.97 -21.78
CA GLY A 422 3.23 7.13 -22.55
C GLY A 422 1.98 7.87 -23.07
N PHE A 423 2.18 9.02 -23.70
CA PHE A 423 1.13 9.94 -24.16
C PHE A 423 0.13 9.31 -25.13
N GLY A 424 -1.18 9.49 -24.90
CA GLY A 424 -2.21 9.00 -25.83
C GLY A 424 -2.31 7.48 -25.91
N GLY A 425 -1.82 6.78 -24.87
CA GLY A 425 -2.00 5.34 -24.70
C GLY A 425 -3.47 4.97 -24.59
N VAL A 426 -3.80 3.73 -24.99
CA VAL A 426 -5.15 3.18 -24.83
C VAL A 426 -5.40 2.95 -23.35
N VAL A 427 -6.44 3.59 -22.80
CA VAL A 427 -6.89 3.39 -21.41
C VAL A 427 -8.10 2.49 -21.33
N PHE A 428 -8.91 2.42 -22.40
CA PHE A 428 -10.05 1.52 -22.51
C PHE A 428 -10.16 0.98 -23.95
N PRO A 429 -10.14 -0.36 -24.14
CA PRO A 429 -10.23 -0.94 -25.47
C PRO A 429 -11.65 -0.82 -26.04
N ALA A 430 -11.75 -0.82 -27.37
CA ALA A 430 -13.02 -0.81 -28.07
C ALA A 430 -13.93 -1.98 -27.66
N GLN A 431 -15.23 -1.69 -27.49
CA GLN A 431 -16.23 -2.67 -27.09
C GLN A 431 -17.16 -3.12 -28.23
N GLY A 432 -16.85 -2.75 -29.48
CA GLY A 432 -17.65 -3.16 -30.65
C GLY A 432 -19.06 -2.58 -30.69
N MET A 433 -19.32 -1.46 -30.00
CA MET A 433 -20.66 -0.87 -29.88
C MET A 433 -21.13 -0.08 -31.12
N GLY A 434 -20.31 0.01 -32.17
CA GLY A 434 -20.66 0.72 -33.41
C GLY A 434 -20.39 2.23 -33.33
N ASN A 435 -21.42 3.06 -33.37
CA ASN A 435 -21.26 4.52 -33.48
C ASN A 435 -20.52 5.09 -32.25
N ARG A 436 -19.28 5.51 -32.46
CA ARG A 436 -18.37 6.04 -31.44
C ARG A 436 -18.71 7.44 -30.93
N THR A 437 -19.47 8.25 -31.68
CA THR A 437 -19.91 9.57 -31.17
C THR A 437 -20.94 9.46 -30.04
N ARG A 438 -21.39 8.23 -29.74
CA ARG A 438 -22.31 7.90 -28.65
C ARG A 438 -21.62 7.50 -27.36
N VAL A 439 -20.28 7.52 -27.32
CA VAL A 439 -19.52 7.35 -26.09
C VAL A 439 -19.67 8.61 -25.22
N ARG A 440 -19.87 8.42 -23.92
CA ARG A 440 -19.84 9.45 -22.90
C ARG A 440 -18.88 9.02 -21.79
N LEU A 441 -18.21 10.01 -21.22
CA LEU A 441 -17.37 9.89 -20.05
C LEU A 441 -18.01 10.68 -18.92
N GLY A 442 -18.12 10.09 -17.74
CA GLY A 442 -18.59 10.79 -16.54
C GLY A 442 -18.77 9.86 -15.34
N ASP A 443 -18.75 10.41 -14.14
CA ASP A 443 -18.86 9.66 -12.88
C ASP A 443 -20.31 9.22 -12.59
N LEU A 444 -20.64 7.96 -12.94
CA LEU A 444 -22.01 7.44 -12.77
C LEU A 444 -22.27 6.98 -11.34
N ASN A 445 -21.27 6.44 -10.65
CA ASN A 445 -21.41 5.82 -9.34
C ASN A 445 -21.10 6.76 -8.16
N GLY A 446 -20.58 7.96 -8.43
CA GLY A 446 -20.28 9.00 -7.45
C GLY A 446 -18.97 8.77 -6.70
N ASP A 447 -17.96 8.14 -7.33
CA ASP A 447 -16.66 7.86 -6.72
C ASP A 447 -15.52 8.78 -7.18
N PHE A 448 -15.86 9.80 -7.95
CA PHE A 448 -14.99 10.77 -8.65
C PHE A 448 -14.15 10.20 -9.78
N ARG A 449 -14.29 8.93 -10.13
CA ARG A 449 -13.66 8.38 -11.32
C ARG A 449 -14.65 8.43 -12.47
N THR A 450 -14.13 8.81 -13.63
CA THR A 450 -14.93 8.87 -14.84
C THR A 450 -15.21 7.46 -15.35
N ASP A 451 -16.48 7.11 -15.43
CA ASP A 451 -16.98 5.87 -16.02
C ASP A 451 -17.15 6.00 -17.53
N TRP A 452 -17.09 4.86 -18.21
CA TRP A 452 -17.31 4.78 -19.65
C TRP A 452 -18.74 4.36 -19.92
N MET A 453 -19.43 5.12 -20.78
CA MET A 453 -20.81 4.86 -21.14
C MET A 453 -20.99 4.90 -22.66
N TRP A 454 -21.89 4.08 -23.17
CA TRP A 454 -22.33 4.14 -24.57
C TRP A 454 -23.85 4.21 -24.64
N ILE A 455 -24.35 5.21 -25.35
CA ILE A 455 -25.80 5.45 -25.54
C ILE A 455 -26.24 4.77 -26.84
N GLY A 456 -27.17 3.83 -26.76
CA GLY A 456 -27.75 3.17 -27.92
C GLY A 456 -28.79 4.01 -28.64
N ASN A 457 -29.24 3.58 -29.82
CA ASN A 457 -30.11 4.38 -30.69
C ASN A 457 -31.41 4.83 -30.03
N GLN A 458 -31.95 4.00 -29.13
CA GLN A 458 -33.17 4.26 -28.39
C GLN A 458 -32.89 4.85 -27.01
N GLY A 459 -31.67 5.33 -26.75
CA GLY A 459 -31.28 5.96 -25.50
C GLY A 459 -30.89 5.00 -24.37
N GLN A 460 -30.81 3.69 -24.63
CA GLN A 460 -30.31 2.72 -23.65
C GLN A 460 -28.84 2.95 -23.33
N ILE A 461 -28.39 2.70 -22.10
CA ILE A 461 -26.99 2.93 -21.71
C ILE A 461 -26.31 1.62 -21.32
N THR A 462 -25.16 1.34 -21.94
CA THR A 462 -24.20 0.32 -21.48
C THR A 462 -23.05 1.01 -20.76
N THR A 463 -22.68 0.53 -19.58
CA THR A 463 -21.66 1.18 -18.72
C THR A 463 -20.53 0.23 -18.32
N PHE A 464 -19.33 0.78 -18.22
CA PHE A 464 -18.19 0.18 -17.53
C PHE A 464 -17.71 1.14 -16.43
N ILE A 465 -17.64 0.62 -15.21
CA ILE A 465 -17.20 1.37 -14.03
C ILE A 465 -15.68 1.41 -13.96
N ASN A 466 -15.13 2.58 -13.69
CA ASN A 466 -13.70 2.82 -13.52
C ASN A 466 -13.29 2.58 -12.07
N GLN A 467 -12.52 1.52 -11.83
CA GLN A 467 -11.96 1.24 -10.51
C GLN A 467 -10.44 1.38 -10.48
N ARG A 468 -9.87 1.60 -9.29
CA ARG A 468 -8.41 1.61 -9.14
C ARG A 468 -7.82 0.25 -9.57
N GLY A 469 -6.91 0.32 -10.55
CA GLY A 469 -6.18 -0.85 -11.06
C GLY A 469 -4.97 -1.26 -10.20
N TRP A 470 -4.24 -2.26 -10.69
CA TRP A 470 -3.01 -2.81 -10.10
C TRP A 470 -1.93 -2.97 -11.17
N GLY A 471 -0.74 -3.40 -10.77
CA GLY A 471 0.43 -3.45 -11.65
C GLY A 471 1.00 -2.07 -11.95
N THR A 472 2.01 -2.05 -12.83
CA THR A 472 2.63 -0.81 -13.32
C THR A 472 1.70 -0.01 -14.23
N GLY A 473 1.93 1.29 -14.30
CA GLY A 473 1.03 2.24 -14.93
C GLY A 473 -0.18 2.55 -14.05
N ILE A 474 -0.99 3.50 -14.49
CA ILE A 474 -2.19 3.98 -13.80
C ILE A 474 -3.47 3.75 -14.61
N VAL A 475 -3.40 2.97 -15.69
CA VAL A 475 -4.60 2.54 -16.42
C VAL A 475 -5.60 1.90 -15.43
N PRO A 476 -6.87 2.32 -15.43
CA PRO A 476 -7.88 1.77 -14.55
C PRO A 476 -8.18 0.30 -14.77
N ASN A 477 -8.85 -0.29 -13.77
CA ASN A 477 -9.56 -1.54 -13.93
C ASN A 477 -11.02 -1.23 -14.32
N TRP A 478 -11.40 -1.59 -15.54
CA TRP A 478 -12.75 -1.38 -16.05
C TRP A 478 -13.66 -2.56 -15.75
N VAL A 479 -14.73 -2.31 -15.00
CA VAL A 479 -15.69 -3.34 -14.60
C VAL A 479 -17.00 -3.13 -15.35
N ARG A 480 -17.34 -4.04 -16.26
CA ARG A 480 -18.63 -4.02 -16.94
C ARG A 480 -19.77 -4.15 -15.92
N THR A 481 -20.76 -3.28 -16.01
CA THR A 481 -22.06 -3.43 -15.37
C THR A 481 -23.12 -3.79 -16.42
N ASP A 482 -24.33 -4.09 -15.96
CA ASP A 482 -25.47 -4.33 -16.85
C ASP A 482 -25.96 -3.02 -17.49
N GLN A 483 -27.04 -3.10 -18.27
CA GLN A 483 -27.64 -1.91 -18.87
C GLN A 483 -28.13 -0.96 -17.76
N THR A 484 -27.56 0.25 -17.71
CA THR A 484 -27.82 1.26 -16.67
C THR A 484 -28.98 2.17 -17.01
N HIS A 485 -29.56 2.09 -18.21
CA HIS A 485 -30.87 2.68 -18.50
C HIS A 485 -31.58 1.95 -19.65
N GLY A 486 -32.90 1.78 -19.54
CA GLY A 486 -33.77 1.12 -20.53
C GLY A 486 -33.84 1.84 -21.89
N GLY A 487 -33.57 3.14 -21.89
CA GLY A 487 -33.82 4.03 -23.01
C GLY A 487 -35.28 4.49 -23.08
N MET A 488 -35.61 5.19 -24.15
CA MET A 488 -36.92 5.79 -24.42
C MET A 488 -37.79 4.92 -25.35
N GLY A 489 -37.24 3.81 -25.86
CA GLY A 489 -37.96 2.89 -26.76
C GLY A 489 -38.29 3.45 -28.14
N VAL A 490 -37.68 4.59 -28.52
CA VAL A 490 -37.89 5.25 -29.81
C VAL A 490 -36.55 5.50 -30.49
N ASP A 491 -36.45 5.22 -31.78
CA ASP A 491 -35.22 5.40 -32.55
C ASP A 491 -34.82 6.88 -32.65
N GLY A 492 -33.51 7.14 -32.54
CA GLY A 492 -32.97 8.50 -32.53
C GLY A 492 -33.01 9.19 -31.17
N ALA A 493 -33.55 8.55 -30.12
CA ALA A 493 -33.56 9.12 -28.77
C ALA A 493 -32.16 9.49 -28.25
N ALA A 494 -31.11 8.81 -28.72
CA ALA A 494 -29.73 9.05 -28.33
C ALA A 494 -29.29 10.53 -28.42
N ASP A 495 -29.80 11.28 -29.42
CA ASP A 495 -29.41 12.67 -29.67
C ASP A 495 -29.97 13.66 -28.64
N PHE A 496 -30.91 13.19 -27.81
CA PHE A 496 -31.62 13.96 -26.79
C PHE A 496 -31.18 13.61 -25.37
N ILE A 497 -30.35 12.58 -25.20
CA ILE A 497 -29.91 12.11 -23.88
C ILE A 497 -28.69 12.87 -23.42
N LYS A 498 -28.77 13.41 -22.21
CA LYS A 498 -27.65 14.00 -21.47
C LYS A 498 -27.61 13.39 -20.07
N LEU A 499 -26.44 13.46 -19.44
CA LEU A 499 -26.22 12.99 -18.08
C LEU A 499 -25.78 14.18 -17.23
N GLY A 500 -26.31 14.29 -16.01
CA GLY A 500 -25.95 15.36 -15.07
C GLY A 500 -26.39 15.05 -13.65
N ARG A 501 -25.70 15.59 -12.65
CA ARG A 501 -26.04 15.47 -11.22
C ARG A 501 -27.18 16.43 -10.88
N VAL A 502 -28.43 16.03 -11.13
CA VAL A 502 -29.59 16.91 -10.98
C VAL A 502 -30.17 16.87 -9.56
N TYR A 503 -30.23 15.69 -8.94
CA TYR A 503 -30.94 15.46 -7.67
C TYR A 503 -30.05 15.37 -6.42
N GLY A 504 -28.73 15.54 -6.55
CA GLY A 504 -27.83 15.72 -5.39
C GLY A 504 -27.35 14.43 -4.73
N SER A 505 -27.39 13.29 -5.43
CA SER A 505 -26.81 12.06 -4.93
C SER A 505 -25.31 11.89 -5.22
N GLY A 506 -24.66 12.89 -5.83
CA GLY A 506 -23.29 12.80 -6.35
C GLY A 506 -23.13 11.94 -7.61
N ARG A 507 -24.22 11.37 -8.12
CA ARG A 507 -24.24 10.44 -9.25
C ARG A 507 -24.88 11.11 -10.46
N LEU A 508 -24.45 10.73 -11.66
CA LEU A 508 -25.09 11.21 -12.88
C LEU A 508 -26.51 10.63 -13.02
N ASP A 509 -27.48 11.53 -13.21
CA ASP A 509 -28.87 11.23 -13.53
C ASP A 509 -29.07 11.14 -15.05
N TYR A 510 -30.02 10.31 -15.47
CA TYR A 510 -30.40 10.22 -16.89
C TYR A 510 -31.39 11.32 -17.23
N THR A 511 -31.11 12.10 -18.27
CA THR A 511 -31.98 13.20 -18.71
C THR A 511 -32.33 13.11 -20.18
N ASP A 512 -33.61 13.31 -20.51
CA ASP A 512 -34.14 13.33 -21.88
C ASP A 512 -34.63 14.75 -22.21
N PHE A 513 -33.99 15.36 -23.21
CA PHE A 513 -34.30 16.71 -23.68
C PHE A 513 -35.21 16.62 -24.91
N LYS A 514 -36.50 16.89 -24.79
CA LYS A 514 -37.41 16.86 -25.95
C LYS A 514 -37.73 18.24 -26.47
N THR A 515 -37.49 18.46 -27.77
CA THR A 515 -37.97 19.64 -28.48
C THR A 515 -39.38 19.40 -29.00
N SER A 516 -40.32 20.24 -28.58
CA SER A 516 -41.67 20.30 -29.17
C SER A 516 -41.65 21.01 -30.53
N THR A 517 -42.72 20.82 -31.31
CA THR A 517 -42.94 21.52 -32.59
C THR A 517 -42.96 23.04 -32.46
N ASN A 518 -43.20 23.58 -31.26
CA ASN A 518 -43.25 25.01 -30.97
C ASN A 518 -41.89 25.58 -30.51
N GLY A 519 -40.81 24.79 -30.56
CA GLY A 519 -39.47 25.23 -30.14
C GLY A 519 -39.27 25.29 -28.62
N GLN A 520 -40.15 24.67 -27.83
CA GLN A 520 -39.90 24.45 -26.40
C GLN A 520 -39.09 23.18 -26.19
N VAL A 521 -38.10 23.25 -25.31
CA VAL A 521 -37.30 22.11 -24.84
C VAL A 521 -37.77 21.72 -23.44
N THR A 522 -38.27 20.51 -23.30
CA THR A 522 -38.62 19.92 -21.99
C THR A 522 -37.50 19.01 -21.52
N ILE A 523 -37.21 19.03 -20.22
CA ILE A 523 -36.16 18.21 -19.61
C ILE A 523 -36.83 17.23 -18.65
N GLN A 524 -36.83 15.96 -19.01
CA GLN A 524 -37.31 14.87 -18.18
C GLN A 524 -36.14 14.16 -17.51
N VAL A 525 -36.28 13.80 -16.22
CA VAL A 525 -35.18 13.24 -15.41
C VAL A 525 -35.56 11.89 -14.80
N TRP A 526 -34.58 10.99 -14.77
CA TRP A 526 -34.58 9.76 -13.98
C TRP A 526 -33.41 9.84 -13.01
N GLU A 527 -33.75 10.03 -11.73
CA GLU A 527 -32.77 10.15 -10.66
C GLU A 527 -32.08 8.80 -10.43
N ASN A 528 -30.75 8.83 -10.38
CA ASN A 528 -29.91 7.69 -10.13
C ASN A 528 -29.89 7.33 -8.63
N LYS A 529 -30.40 6.12 -8.34
CA LYS A 529 -30.44 5.49 -7.02
C LYS A 529 -29.46 4.33 -6.89
N GLY A 530 -28.65 4.07 -7.93
CA GLY A 530 -27.69 2.97 -7.96
C GLY A 530 -26.58 3.11 -6.92
N ASP A 531 -26.00 1.99 -6.54
CA ASP A 531 -24.92 1.92 -5.55
C ASP A 531 -23.92 0.81 -5.93
N GLY A 532 -22.76 0.82 -5.31
CA GLY A 532 -21.69 -0.15 -5.55
C GLY A 532 -20.61 0.37 -6.50
N GLY A 533 -19.51 -0.38 -6.59
CA GLY A 533 -18.44 -0.10 -7.53
C GLY A 533 -17.49 1.03 -7.14
N THR A 534 -17.74 1.74 -6.04
CA THR A 534 -17.02 2.98 -5.67
C THR A 534 -15.66 2.76 -5.00
N ARG A 535 -15.40 1.56 -4.48
CA ARG A 535 -14.27 1.27 -3.58
C ARG A 535 -13.79 -0.17 -3.72
N VAL A 536 -12.51 -0.37 -3.44
CA VAL A 536 -11.84 -1.69 -3.44
C VAL A 536 -11.32 -2.02 -2.04
N ARG A 537 -11.17 -3.31 -1.73
CA ARG A 537 -10.84 -3.79 -0.37
C ARG A 537 -9.60 -3.13 0.23
N GLY A 538 -8.56 -2.94 -0.58
CA GLY A 538 -7.29 -2.34 -0.16
C GLY A 538 -7.38 -0.85 0.22
N ASP A 539 -8.49 -0.16 -0.07
CA ASP A 539 -8.66 1.26 0.32
C ASP A 539 -8.70 1.48 1.83
N GLY A 540 -9.03 0.44 2.59
CA GLY A 540 -9.18 0.52 4.05
C GLY A 540 -7.91 0.18 4.82
N SER A 541 -6.78 -0.04 4.15
CA SER A 541 -5.56 -0.54 4.82
C SER A 541 -4.75 0.58 5.46
N PHE A 542 -4.65 0.54 6.78
CA PHE A 542 -3.83 1.41 7.63
C PHE A 542 -2.82 0.57 8.41
N TYR A 543 -1.69 1.19 8.73
CA TYR A 543 -0.63 0.58 9.51
C TYR A 543 -0.16 1.56 10.59
N CYS A 544 -0.05 1.09 11.82
CA CYS A 544 0.41 1.88 12.96
C CYS A 544 0.70 0.95 14.13
N ASP A 545 1.66 1.28 14.99
CA ASP A 545 1.91 0.53 16.23
C ASP A 545 0.79 0.79 17.25
N MET A 546 -0.25 -0.03 17.24
CA MET A 546 -1.40 0.15 18.14
C MET A 546 -1.10 -0.41 19.53
N THR A 547 -0.17 -1.36 19.65
CA THR A 547 0.15 -2.01 20.94
C THR A 547 1.29 -1.35 21.71
N GLY A 548 2.15 -0.61 21.02
CA GLY A 548 3.37 0.01 21.55
C GLY A 548 4.54 -0.95 21.64
N ASP A 549 4.54 -2.02 20.84
CA ASP A 549 5.62 -3.02 20.84
C ASP A 549 6.80 -2.64 19.92
N GLY A 550 6.65 -1.57 19.13
CA GLY A 550 7.61 -1.05 18.18
C GLY A 550 7.37 -1.53 16.74
N SER A 551 6.44 -2.46 16.52
CA SER A 551 6.01 -2.94 15.20
C SER A 551 4.70 -2.31 14.79
N GLU A 552 4.57 -1.96 13.51
CA GLU A 552 3.28 -1.49 13.01
C GLU A 552 2.29 -2.65 12.83
N ASP A 553 1.10 -2.48 13.41
CA ASP A 553 -0.06 -3.36 13.30
C ASP A 553 -0.89 -3.03 12.07
N TYR A 554 -1.71 -3.97 11.63
CA TYR A 554 -2.62 -3.79 10.51
C TYR A 554 -4.04 -3.45 11.00
N VAL A 555 -4.54 -2.29 10.57
CA VAL A 555 -5.90 -1.82 10.89
C VAL A 555 -6.70 -1.66 9.60
N TRP A 556 -7.85 -2.32 9.51
CA TRP A 556 -8.78 -2.13 8.40
C TRP A 556 -9.93 -1.20 8.77
N ILE A 557 -10.00 -0.07 8.07
CA ILE A 557 -10.96 1.01 8.32
C ILE A 557 -11.93 1.15 7.14
N TRP A 558 -13.22 1.19 7.44
CA TRP A 558 -14.29 1.45 6.50
C TRP A 558 -14.38 2.93 6.15
N SER A 559 -15.01 3.24 5.02
CA SER A 559 -15.12 4.61 4.50
C SER A 559 -15.78 5.64 5.42
N ASP A 560 -16.68 5.18 6.28
CA ASP A 560 -17.44 5.96 7.28
C ASP A 560 -16.73 6.00 8.66
N GLY A 561 -15.52 5.43 8.74
CA GLY A 561 -14.62 5.58 9.88
C GLY A 561 -14.74 4.51 10.97
N HIS A 562 -15.51 3.45 10.74
CA HIS A 562 -15.46 2.30 11.63
C HIS A 562 -14.28 1.38 11.29
N ALA A 563 -13.56 0.93 12.31
CA ALA A 563 -12.45 -0.02 12.19
C ALA A 563 -12.92 -1.40 12.67
N ALA A 564 -12.99 -2.35 11.75
CA ALA A 564 -13.61 -3.67 11.98
C ALA A 564 -12.60 -4.82 12.03
N GLU A 565 -11.33 -4.56 11.73
CA GLU A 565 -10.28 -5.59 11.80
C GLU A 565 -8.99 -4.98 12.31
N LEU A 566 -8.45 -5.56 13.37
CA LEU A 566 -7.09 -5.35 13.83
C LEU A 566 -6.35 -6.69 13.76
N TYR A 567 -5.16 -6.67 13.20
CA TYR A 567 -4.22 -7.76 13.22
C TYR A 567 -2.91 -7.25 13.81
N ILE A 568 -2.51 -7.86 14.92
CA ILE A 568 -1.36 -7.43 15.71
C ILE A 568 -0.09 -8.09 15.16
N ASN A 569 0.97 -7.30 15.06
CA ASN A 569 2.28 -7.72 14.59
C ASN A 569 3.29 -7.76 15.75
N ASN A 570 3.33 -8.89 16.47
CA ASN A 570 4.33 -9.13 17.51
C ASN A 570 5.73 -9.45 16.93
N HIS A 571 6.22 -8.62 16.01
CA HIS A 571 7.49 -8.77 15.26
C HIS A 571 7.64 -10.08 14.46
N ASN A 572 6.53 -10.77 14.17
CA ASN A 572 6.56 -12.11 13.55
C ASN A 572 5.82 -12.17 12.20
N ALA A 573 5.77 -11.06 11.46
CA ALA A 573 5.29 -11.08 10.07
C ALA A 573 5.98 -12.22 9.28
N PRO A 574 5.23 -13.05 8.52
CA PRO A 574 3.85 -12.86 8.05
C PRO A 574 2.75 -13.38 9.00
N TYR A 575 3.09 -13.82 10.20
CA TYR A 575 2.14 -14.35 11.17
C TYR A 575 1.60 -13.22 12.03
N TRP A 576 0.33 -12.87 11.81
CA TRP A 576 -0.37 -11.87 12.59
C TRP A 576 -1.19 -12.53 13.68
N GLN A 577 -1.13 -11.98 14.89
CA GLN A 577 -2.09 -12.31 15.93
C GLN A 577 -3.42 -11.64 15.58
N GLN A 578 -4.52 -12.41 15.64
CA GLN A 578 -5.85 -11.81 15.49
C GLN A 578 -6.12 -10.88 16.67
N GLY A 579 -6.32 -9.59 16.37
CA GLY A 579 -6.75 -8.59 17.34
C GLY A 579 -8.28 -8.48 17.40
N SER A 580 -8.76 -7.25 17.62
CA SER A 580 -10.20 -6.97 17.73
C SER A 580 -10.92 -7.01 16.37
N LYS A 581 -12.16 -7.51 16.37
CA LYS A 581 -13.13 -7.42 15.25
C LYS A 581 -13.97 -6.13 15.27
N THR A 582 -13.78 -5.28 16.26
CA THR A 582 -14.38 -3.95 16.36
C THR A 582 -13.44 -3.12 17.22
N LEU A 583 -12.62 -2.30 16.57
CA LEU A 583 -11.57 -1.56 17.26
C LEU A 583 -12.11 -0.19 17.72
N PHE A 584 -12.64 0.60 16.80
CA PHE A 584 -13.29 1.87 17.09
C PHE A 584 -14.34 2.21 16.03
N ASN A 585 -15.24 3.12 16.36
CA ASN A 585 -16.11 3.80 15.40
C ASN A 585 -16.26 5.25 15.82
N ILE A 586 -15.66 6.16 15.06
CA ILE A 586 -15.67 7.60 15.37
C ILE A 586 -16.70 8.38 14.53
N ALA A 587 -17.45 7.71 13.64
CA ALA A 587 -18.42 8.31 12.74
C ALA A 587 -17.86 9.52 11.97
N ARG A 588 -16.74 9.31 11.28
CA ARG A 588 -16.04 10.30 10.46
C ARG A 588 -15.59 9.65 9.16
N SER A 589 -15.53 10.40 8.07
CA SER A 589 -14.95 9.87 6.82
C SER A 589 -13.54 9.32 7.07
N ARG A 590 -13.25 8.13 6.53
CA ARG A 590 -11.92 7.50 6.59
C ARG A 590 -10.80 8.42 6.15
N ARG A 591 -11.06 9.34 5.21
CA ARG A 591 -10.06 10.28 4.71
C ARG A 591 -9.59 11.28 5.78
N SER A 592 -10.45 11.56 6.76
CA SER A 592 -10.10 12.40 7.92
C SER A 592 -9.18 11.69 8.91
N ILE A 593 -9.19 10.36 8.93
CA ILE A 593 -8.54 9.57 9.98
C ILE A 593 -7.03 9.55 9.75
N LYS A 594 -6.30 9.69 10.85
CA LYS A 594 -4.85 9.50 10.97
C LYS A 594 -4.60 8.62 12.19
N LEU A 595 -3.69 7.66 12.05
CA LEU A 595 -3.18 6.88 13.17
C LEU A 595 -1.75 7.35 13.41
N ALA A 596 -1.45 7.80 14.63
CA ALA A 596 -0.12 8.28 14.98
C ALA A 596 0.01 8.39 16.52
N ASP A 597 1.21 8.19 17.06
CA ASP A 597 1.47 8.45 18.49
C ASP A 597 1.46 9.96 18.75
N TRP A 598 0.31 10.50 19.15
CA TRP A 598 0.16 11.93 19.36
C TRP A 598 0.63 12.34 20.77
N ASN A 599 0.55 11.43 21.73
CA ASN A 599 0.78 11.75 23.13
C ASN A 599 2.18 11.31 23.63
N GLY A 600 2.94 10.58 22.81
CA GLY A 600 4.31 10.12 23.05
C GLY A 600 4.40 8.91 23.99
N ASP A 601 3.35 8.09 24.08
CA ASP A 601 3.33 6.89 24.94
C ASP A 601 3.77 5.61 24.24
N GLY A 602 4.22 5.73 22.98
CA GLY A 602 4.64 4.64 22.12
C GLY A 602 3.52 4.00 21.32
N ARG A 603 2.25 4.38 21.56
CA ARG A 603 1.09 3.77 20.88
C ARG A 603 0.42 4.78 19.97
N CYS A 604 -0.03 4.30 18.82
CA CYS A 604 -0.82 5.10 17.92
C CYS A 604 -2.20 5.42 18.50
N ASP A 605 -2.51 6.71 18.51
CA ASP A 605 -3.83 7.27 18.78
C ASP A 605 -4.65 7.38 17.49
N VAL A 606 -5.97 7.54 17.64
CA VAL A 606 -6.87 7.81 16.50
C VAL A 606 -7.16 9.30 16.45
N LEU A 607 -6.79 9.95 15.35
CA LEU A 607 -7.06 11.36 15.12
C LEU A 607 -8.00 11.53 13.92
N SER A 608 -8.88 12.53 13.98
CA SER A 608 -9.71 12.97 12.87
C SER A 608 -9.44 14.43 12.55
N GLN A 609 -9.00 14.69 11.31
CA GLN A 609 -8.80 16.03 10.79
C GLN A 609 -10.12 16.64 10.33
N ARG A 610 -10.45 17.84 10.82
CA ARG A 610 -11.50 18.67 10.23
C ARG A 610 -11.03 19.23 8.89
N LYS A 611 -11.77 18.93 7.81
CA LYS A 611 -11.33 19.24 6.44
C LYS A 611 -11.12 20.73 6.18
N SER A 612 -11.94 21.60 6.77
CA SER A 612 -11.98 23.04 6.46
C SER A 612 -10.74 23.82 6.93
N ASP A 613 -10.13 23.39 8.04
CA ASP A 613 -9.08 24.16 8.71
C ASP A 613 -8.00 23.30 9.39
N GLY A 614 -8.13 21.98 9.34
CA GLY A 614 -7.14 21.03 9.83
C GLY A 614 -7.09 20.88 11.35
N ALA A 615 -8.08 21.37 12.10
CA ALA A 615 -8.16 21.08 13.53
C ALA A 615 -8.28 19.56 13.78
N LEU A 616 -7.57 19.05 14.78
CA LEU A 616 -7.50 17.62 15.09
C LEU A 616 -8.34 17.30 16.32
N GLU A 617 -9.28 16.37 16.16
CA GLU A 617 -10.00 15.69 17.23
C GLU A 617 -9.32 14.34 17.50
N MET A 618 -9.17 13.95 18.77
CA MET A 618 -8.41 12.76 19.16
C MET A 618 -9.21 11.80 20.03
N TRP A 619 -8.95 10.50 19.83
CA TRP A 619 -9.29 9.42 20.74
C TRP A 619 -8.01 8.71 21.17
N ARG A 620 -7.69 8.82 22.45
CA ARG A 620 -6.48 8.25 23.04
C ARG A 620 -6.57 6.73 23.10
N ASN A 621 -5.52 6.05 22.66
CA ASN A 621 -5.42 4.60 22.75
C ASN A 621 -4.96 4.16 24.15
N ASP A 622 -5.90 3.65 24.94
CA ASP A 622 -5.68 3.12 26.29
C ASP A 622 -5.53 1.59 26.28
N TYR A 623 -4.76 1.06 25.31
CA TYR A 623 -4.49 -0.38 25.22
C TYR A 623 -3.88 -0.94 26.51
N ASP A 624 -4.50 -1.97 27.08
CA ASP A 624 -3.98 -2.68 28.25
C ASP A 624 -3.25 -3.95 27.79
N PRO A 625 -1.91 -4.02 27.93
CA PRO A 625 -1.14 -5.19 27.49
C PRO A 625 -1.40 -6.44 28.35
N VAL A 626 -1.92 -6.29 29.57
CA VAL A 626 -2.22 -7.42 30.46
C VAL A 626 -3.51 -8.12 30.01
N THR A 627 -4.55 -7.34 29.73
CA THR A 627 -5.83 -7.89 29.27
C THR A 627 -5.94 -8.02 27.76
N GLN A 628 -4.97 -7.47 27.02
CA GLN A 628 -4.95 -7.35 25.56
C GLN A 628 -6.20 -6.65 25.01
N ARG A 629 -6.67 -5.61 25.71
CA ARG A 629 -7.90 -4.89 25.38
C ARG A 629 -7.59 -3.47 24.92
N PHE A 630 -8.17 -3.11 23.79
CA PHE A 630 -8.17 -1.75 23.29
C PHE A 630 -9.36 -0.97 23.85
N THR A 631 -9.10 0.22 24.36
CA THR A 631 -10.12 1.22 24.67
C THR A 631 -9.69 2.56 24.12
N PHE A 632 -10.65 3.36 23.64
CA PHE A 632 -10.38 4.65 22.99
C PHE A 632 -11.09 5.76 23.74
N THR A 633 -10.34 6.57 24.49
CA THR A 633 -10.89 7.66 25.30
C THR A 633 -11.02 8.92 24.45
N PRO A 634 -12.23 9.49 24.26
CA PRO A 634 -12.41 10.72 23.49
C PRO A 634 -11.80 11.91 24.23
N MET A 635 -10.88 12.62 23.57
CA MET A 635 -10.20 13.80 24.12
C MET A 635 -10.78 15.11 23.57
N GLY A 636 -11.63 15.04 22.54
CA GLY A 636 -12.13 16.20 21.82
C GLY A 636 -11.04 16.81 20.94
N PHE A 637 -11.18 18.11 20.62
CA PHE A 637 -10.17 18.83 19.85
C PHE A 637 -8.89 19.02 20.67
N VAL A 638 -7.79 18.47 20.18
CA VAL A 638 -6.44 18.62 20.76
C VAL A 638 -5.66 19.76 20.11
N THR A 639 -6.14 20.29 18.98
CA THR A 639 -5.58 21.45 18.30
C THR A 639 -6.67 22.40 17.79
N GLY A 640 -6.31 23.68 17.62
CA GLY A 640 -7.07 24.63 16.82
C GLY A 640 -6.83 24.46 15.31
N PRO A 641 -7.22 25.43 14.46
CA PRO A 641 -6.86 25.44 13.05
C PRO A 641 -5.36 25.29 12.82
N LEU A 642 -4.97 24.33 11.99
CA LEU A 642 -3.57 24.08 11.62
C LEU A 642 -3.39 24.08 10.10
N CYS A 643 -4.23 23.38 9.35
CA CYS A 643 -3.99 23.13 7.93
C CYS A 643 -5.27 23.20 7.11
N SER A 644 -5.41 24.27 6.31
CA SER A 644 -6.55 24.50 5.44
C SER A 644 -6.51 23.71 4.12
N GLU A 645 -5.45 22.93 3.89
CA GLU A 645 -5.25 22.18 2.63
C GLU A 645 -6.24 21.00 2.44
N GLY A 646 -6.89 20.57 3.52
CA GLY A 646 -7.91 19.51 3.50
C GLY A 646 -7.42 18.19 2.91
N TRP A 647 -8.22 17.59 2.03
CA TRP A 647 -7.87 16.42 1.22
C TRP A 647 -8.69 16.41 -0.08
N GLY A 648 -8.13 15.82 -1.13
CA GLY A 648 -8.79 15.72 -2.43
C GLY A 648 -9.63 14.45 -2.62
N VAL A 649 -9.95 14.16 -3.88
CA VAL A 649 -10.78 13.01 -4.26
C VAL A 649 -9.99 11.70 -4.37
N ASN A 650 -8.69 11.80 -4.65
CA ASN A 650 -7.81 10.64 -4.63
C ASN A 650 -7.66 10.09 -3.20
N VAL A 651 -7.60 8.77 -3.04
CA VAL A 651 -7.44 8.13 -1.72
C VAL A 651 -6.11 8.48 -1.02
N ARG A 652 -5.12 8.97 -1.77
CA ARG A 652 -3.80 9.36 -1.26
C ARG A 652 -3.57 10.87 -1.20
N ASP A 653 -4.49 11.68 -1.72
CA ASP A 653 -4.39 13.13 -1.71
C ASP A 653 -4.80 13.66 -0.33
N HIS A 654 -3.82 13.73 0.58
CA HIS A 654 -3.98 14.29 1.93
C HIS A 654 -3.18 15.58 2.06
N GLY A 655 -3.87 16.66 2.44
CA GLY A 655 -3.25 17.93 2.79
C GLY A 655 -2.63 17.95 4.18
N MET A 656 -2.96 16.98 5.06
CA MET A 656 -2.25 16.78 6.33
C MET A 656 -1.74 15.35 6.48
N GLN A 657 -0.50 15.21 6.95
CA GLN A 657 0.08 13.95 7.43
C GLN A 657 0.66 14.15 8.83
N LEU A 658 0.71 13.07 9.61
CA LEU A 658 1.28 13.07 10.96
C LEU A 658 2.51 12.18 10.98
N ALA A 659 3.64 12.71 11.46
CA ALA A 659 4.90 11.96 11.59
C ALA A 659 5.84 12.68 12.55
N ASP A 660 6.66 11.93 13.29
CA ASP A 660 7.68 12.48 14.18
C ASP A 660 8.86 13.03 13.35
N ILE A 661 8.88 14.34 13.10
CA ILE A 661 9.85 14.99 12.21
C ILE A 661 11.10 15.44 12.97
N ASP A 662 11.06 15.50 14.29
CA ASP A 662 12.16 15.99 15.11
C ASP A 662 12.76 14.99 16.10
N GLY A 663 12.12 13.83 16.23
CA GLY A 663 12.60 12.63 16.93
C GLY A 663 12.34 12.63 18.41
N ASP A 664 11.26 13.28 18.87
CA ASP A 664 10.87 13.31 20.28
C ASP A 664 9.86 12.22 20.67
N GLY A 665 9.48 11.35 19.72
CA GLY A 665 8.51 10.28 19.90
C GLY A 665 7.06 10.71 19.75
N ARG A 666 6.77 12.00 19.50
CA ARG A 666 5.41 12.49 19.23
C ARG A 666 5.25 12.81 17.76
N ALA A 667 4.08 12.50 17.22
CA ALA A 667 3.75 12.83 15.84
C ALA A 667 3.49 14.34 15.68
N ASP A 668 4.14 14.94 14.68
CA ASP A 668 3.99 16.34 14.31
C ASP A 668 2.96 16.53 13.20
N ALA A 669 2.37 17.73 13.12
CA ALA A 669 1.36 18.05 12.11
C ALA A 669 2.01 18.69 10.88
N LEU A 670 2.01 17.96 9.76
CA LEU A 670 2.60 18.38 8.49
C LEU A 670 1.49 18.78 7.51
N CYS A 671 1.49 20.02 7.06
CA CYS A 671 0.54 20.58 6.10
C CYS A 671 1.17 20.67 4.70
N LEU A 672 0.63 19.90 3.75
CA LEU A 672 1.13 19.70 2.40
C LEU A 672 0.26 20.45 1.38
N GLU A 673 0.87 21.40 0.68
CA GLU A 673 0.25 22.04 -0.50
C GLU A 673 0.24 21.08 -1.70
N LYS A 674 -0.60 21.36 -2.72
CA LYS A 674 -0.74 20.53 -3.94
C LYS A 674 0.60 20.22 -4.64
N ASN A 675 1.57 21.13 -4.59
CA ASN A 675 2.92 20.98 -5.18
C ASN A 675 3.95 20.32 -4.24
N GLY A 676 3.53 19.84 -3.06
CA GLY A 676 4.42 19.16 -2.12
C GLY A 676 5.27 20.09 -1.25
N ARG A 677 5.02 21.41 -1.25
CA ARG A 677 5.54 22.30 -0.20
C ARG A 677 4.97 21.86 1.15
N VAL A 678 5.82 21.78 2.17
CA VAL A 678 5.42 21.35 3.51
C VAL A 678 5.64 22.46 4.52
N THR A 679 4.56 22.85 5.19
CA THR A 679 4.60 23.66 6.42
C THR A 679 4.17 22.80 7.60
N GLY A 680 4.40 23.21 8.84
CA GLY A 680 3.94 22.38 9.96
C GLY A 680 4.19 22.92 11.35
N TRP A 681 3.73 22.11 12.31
CA TRP A 681 3.82 22.35 13.73
C TRP A 681 4.40 21.14 14.45
N LEU A 682 5.33 21.40 15.36
CA LEU A 682 5.86 20.36 16.24
C LEU A 682 4.91 20.17 17.42
N ASN A 683 4.57 18.92 17.73
CA ASN A 683 3.70 18.57 18.83
C ASN A 683 4.54 18.27 20.08
N LYS A 684 4.95 19.33 20.79
CA LYS A 684 5.75 19.18 22.01
C LYS A 684 4.88 18.88 23.21
N ALA A 685 5.47 18.25 24.22
CA ALA A 685 4.84 18.13 25.54
C ALA A 685 4.46 19.50 26.15
N SER A 686 5.14 20.58 25.75
CA SER A 686 4.82 21.96 26.13
C SER A 686 3.75 22.63 25.27
N GLY A 687 3.24 21.96 24.24
CA GLY A 687 2.23 22.47 23.30
C GLY A 687 2.76 22.58 21.86
N MET A 688 1.88 23.03 20.95
CA MET A 688 2.19 23.15 19.53
C MET A 688 3.18 24.28 19.24
N GLU A 689 4.25 23.98 18.51
CA GLU A 689 5.22 24.95 18.02
C GLU A 689 5.13 25.10 16.50
N ASN A 690 4.79 26.27 15.97
CA ASN A 690 4.82 26.51 14.52
C ASN A 690 6.28 26.62 14.03
N VAL A 691 6.67 25.76 13.09
CA VAL A 691 8.03 25.74 12.50
C VAL A 691 8.07 26.22 11.05
N ASN A 692 6.99 26.85 10.61
CA ASN A 692 6.80 27.39 9.27
C ASN A 692 7.10 26.33 8.20
N GLN A 693 7.94 26.65 7.23
CA GLN A 693 8.20 25.80 6.08
C GLN A 693 9.23 24.70 6.39
N ILE A 694 8.75 23.52 6.74
CA ILE A 694 9.55 22.31 6.97
C ILE A 694 10.32 21.89 5.70
N LYS A 695 9.69 22.01 4.52
CA LYS A 695 10.28 21.63 3.24
C LYS A 695 9.82 22.54 2.10
N TYR A 696 10.78 23.10 1.37
CA TYR A 696 10.56 23.78 0.08
C TYR A 696 10.10 22.78 -0.98
N THR A 697 9.17 23.15 -1.87
CA THR A 697 8.61 22.25 -2.89
C THR A 697 9.66 21.65 -3.84
N GLU A 698 9.50 20.37 -4.19
CA GLU A 698 10.22 19.70 -5.30
C GLU A 698 9.37 19.67 -6.59
N GLY A 699 8.21 20.33 -6.60
CA GLY A 699 7.20 20.25 -7.66
C GLY A 699 6.40 18.93 -7.66
N TRP A 700 6.57 18.09 -6.64
CA TRP A 700 5.91 16.79 -6.54
C TRP A 700 4.45 16.91 -6.10
N ASP A 701 3.56 16.17 -6.77
CA ASP A 701 2.18 15.97 -6.33
C ASP A 701 2.17 15.40 -4.90
N ARG A 702 1.49 16.06 -3.96
CA ARG A 702 1.44 15.62 -2.56
C ARG A 702 0.84 14.23 -2.38
N ALA A 703 0.01 13.75 -3.30
CA ALA A 703 -0.53 12.40 -3.25
C ALA A 703 0.57 11.31 -3.27
N ASN A 704 1.75 11.67 -3.77
CA ASN A 704 2.93 10.82 -3.89
C ASN A 704 3.92 10.97 -2.72
N ILE A 705 3.67 11.86 -1.76
CA ILE A 705 4.57 12.11 -0.63
C ILE A 705 4.12 11.33 0.60
N ARG A 706 5.05 10.69 1.30
CA ARG A 706 4.87 10.04 2.61
C ARG A 706 5.99 10.44 3.57
N PHE A 707 5.77 10.16 4.85
CA PHE A 707 6.78 10.30 5.89
C PHE A 707 6.96 8.97 6.60
N ALA A 708 8.21 8.51 6.73
CA ALA A 708 8.55 7.28 7.43
C ALA A 708 10.02 7.32 7.83
N ASP A 709 10.39 6.71 8.95
CA ASP A 709 11.81 6.49 9.27
C ASP A 709 12.33 5.35 8.39
N VAL A 710 13.12 5.68 7.35
CA VAL A 710 13.55 4.69 6.35
C VAL A 710 14.76 3.89 6.85
N GLU A 711 15.59 4.46 7.72
CA GLU A 711 16.88 3.86 8.11
C GLU A 711 17.17 3.92 9.61
N HIS A 712 16.15 3.99 10.45
CA HIS A 712 16.30 4.10 11.90
C HIS A 712 17.11 5.34 12.30
N GLY A 713 16.71 6.50 11.80
CA GLY A 713 17.24 7.79 12.20
C GLY A 713 16.60 8.35 13.47
N GLY A 714 15.50 7.76 13.93
CA GLY A 714 14.62 8.28 14.96
C GLY A 714 13.82 9.50 14.50
N LYS A 715 13.85 9.83 13.20
CA LYS A 715 13.15 10.96 12.59
C LYS A 715 12.53 10.49 11.30
N ALA A 716 11.32 10.93 11.02
CA ALA A 716 10.67 10.63 9.75
C ALA A 716 11.43 11.30 8.59
N ASP A 717 11.71 10.51 7.56
CA ASP A 717 12.24 10.98 6.28
C ASP A 717 11.08 11.35 5.34
N LEU A 718 11.33 12.27 4.41
CA LEU A 718 10.38 12.59 3.35
C LEU A 718 10.59 11.62 2.21
N VAL A 719 9.52 10.94 1.84
CA VAL A 719 9.53 9.92 0.82
C VAL A 719 8.64 10.33 -0.35
N TRP A 720 9.15 10.20 -1.57
CA TRP A 720 8.36 10.31 -2.79
C TRP A 720 8.23 8.94 -3.45
N ILE A 721 6.99 8.53 -3.68
CA ILE A 721 6.65 7.26 -4.32
C ILE A 721 6.26 7.54 -5.76
N ASN A 722 6.95 6.93 -6.72
CA ASN A 722 6.64 7.05 -8.14
C ASN A 722 5.23 6.50 -8.42
N LYS A 723 4.39 7.33 -9.06
CA LYS A 723 2.98 7.02 -9.33
C LYS A 723 2.81 5.74 -10.15
N TYR A 724 3.70 5.50 -11.12
CA TYR A 724 3.53 4.46 -12.14
C TYR A 724 4.12 3.11 -11.74
N ASN A 725 5.23 3.08 -11.00
CA ASN A 725 5.96 1.83 -10.74
C ASN A 725 6.29 1.59 -9.26
N GLY A 726 5.89 2.51 -8.37
CA GLY A 726 6.04 2.33 -6.94
C GLY A 726 7.49 2.44 -6.44
N GLU A 727 8.41 2.89 -7.29
CA GLU A 727 9.77 3.21 -6.90
C GLU A 727 9.79 4.33 -5.84
N VAL A 728 10.68 4.23 -4.86
CA VAL A 728 10.66 5.11 -3.70
C VAL A 728 11.96 5.90 -3.60
N THR A 729 11.86 7.22 -3.81
CA THR A 729 12.94 8.20 -3.61
C THR A 729 12.86 8.79 -2.21
N VAL A 730 14.00 8.86 -1.52
CA VAL A 730 14.07 9.29 -0.12
C VAL A 730 14.91 10.57 0.02
N LEU A 731 14.37 11.53 0.75
CA LEU A 731 15.09 12.69 1.29
C LEU A 731 15.24 12.48 2.80
N LYS A 732 16.47 12.23 3.23
CA LYS A 732 16.80 11.97 4.63
C LYS A 732 16.71 13.22 5.47
N ASN A 733 16.00 13.15 6.58
CA ASN A 733 15.84 14.26 7.51
C ASN A 733 17.10 14.40 8.39
N LYS A 734 17.78 15.55 8.32
CA LYS A 734 18.97 15.86 9.13
C LYS A 734 18.64 16.69 10.37
N GLY A 735 17.36 16.93 10.62
CA GLY A 735 16.85 17.78 11.70
C GLY A 735 16.70 19.24 11.29
N ARG A 736 16.32 20.04 12.29
CA ARG A 736 15.96 21.46 12.16
C ARG A 736 17.18 22.36 11.98
N ILE A 737 17.86 22.18 10.86
CA ILE A 737 18.98 22.99 10.39
C ILE A 737 18.49 23.68 9.13
N PRO A 738 18.29 25.01 9.13
CA PRO A 738 17.75 25.71 7.96
C PRO A 738 18.65 25.57 6.73
N ALA A 739 18.09 25.14 5.60
CA ALA A 739 18.80 24.99 4.33
C ALA A 739 17.83 25.02 3.14
N SER A 740 18.26 25.59 2.00
CA SER A 740 17.49 25.58 0.74
C SER A 740 16.04 26.06 0.89
N GLY A 741 15.83 27.14 1.65
CA GLY A 741 14.50 27.70 1.94
C GLY A 741 13.65 26.88 2.92
N SER A 742 14.17 25.79 3.47
CA SER A 742 13.47 24.90 4.42
C SER A 742 14.00 25.14 5.84
N SER A 743 13.17 24.97 6.87
CA SER A 743 13.58 25.03 8.28
C SER A 743 14.30 23.75 8.75
N PHE A 744 14.19 22.67 7.96
CA PHE A 744 14.91 21.40 8.13
C PHE A 744 15.87 21.16 6.96
N THR A 745 16.97 20.45 7.24
CA THR A 745 17.93 20.02 6.20
C THR A 745 17.52 18.65 5.69
N TRP A 746 17.44 18.53 4.37
CA TRP A 746 17.01 17.32 3.67
C TRP A 746 18.12 16.81 2.77
N GLU A 747 18.68 15.65 3.07
CA GLU A 747 19.75 15.04 2.28
C GLU A 747 19.15 14.10 1.22
N LYS A 748 19.38 14.38 -0.07
CA LYS A 748 18.85 13.55 -1.16
C LYS A 748 19.58 12.20 -1.22
N ARG A 749 18.91 11.14 -0.77
CA ARG A 749 19.43 9.76 -0.80
C ARG A 749 19.13 9.02 -2.09
N GLY A 750 18.21 9.55 -2.90
CA GLY A 750 17.83 8.95 -4.17
C GLY A 750 16.90 7.75 -3.98
N VAL A 751 16.88 6.83 -4.94
CA VAL A 751 16.01 5.66 -4.92
C VAL A 751 16.55 4.63 -3.94
N LEU A 752 15.79 4.35 -2.87
CA LEU A 752 16.16 3.36 -1.86
C LEU A 752 15.34 2.08 -1.95
N TYR A 753 14.16 2.13 -2.58
CA TYR A 753 13.36 0.96 -2.89
C TYR A 753 13.07 0.93 -4.38
N SER A 754 13.52 -0.13 -5.04
CA SER A 754 13.18 -0.39 -6.44
C SER A 754 11.67 -0.62 -6.56
N GLY A 755 11.07 -0.12 -7.64
CA GLY A 755 9.67 -0.39 -7.94
C GLY A 755 9.37 -1.89 -7.96
N VAL A 756 8.30 -2.30 -7.30
CA VAL A 756 7.94 -3.72 -7.11
C VAL A 756 6.95 -4.25 -8.15
N GLY A 757 6.93 -3.62 -9.33
CA GLY A 757 5.98 -3.94 -10.39
C GLY A 757 4.55 -3.49 -10.09
N GLU A 758 4.39 -2.46 -9.26
CA GLU A 758 3.08 -1.97 -8.80
C GLU A 758 3.04 -0.45 -8.77
N ARG A 759 1.89 0.16 -9.07
CA ARG A 759 1.70 1.61 -9.00
C ARG A 759 1.79 2.16 -7.58
N GLY A 760 2.27 3.39 -7.43
CA GLY A 760 2.57 4.00 -6.13
C GLY A 760 1.38 4.12 -5.16
N ALA A 761 0.15 4.23 -5.67
CA ALA A 761 -1.05 4.29 -4.83
C ALA A 761 -1.30 3.00 -4.01
N ASN A 762 -0.70 1.89 -4.44
CA ASN A 762 -0.80 0.56 -3.82
C ASN A 762 0.45 0.21 -2.99
N VAL A 763 1.39 1.14 -2.82
CA VAL A 763 2.62 0.96 -2.02
C VAL A 763 2.49 1.66 -0.67
N HIS A 764 2.95 0.99 0.38
CA HIS A 764 3.04 1.48 1.75
C HIS A 764 4.47 1.30 2.29
N LEU A 765 4.83 2.14 3.26
CA LEU A 765 6.06 2.04 4.03
C LEU A 765 5.68 1.80 5.49
N VAL A 766 6.14 0.69 6.06
CA VAL A 766 5.65 0.16 7.35
C VAL A 766 6.80 -0.48 8.12
N ASN A 767 6.98 -0.14 9.39
CA ASN A 767 7.94 -0.83 10.25
C ASN A 767 7.40 -2.22 10.70
N LEU A 768 7.49 -3.22 9.81
CA LEU A 768 6.98 -4.57 10.10
C LEU A 768 7.85 -5.36 11.08
N GLY A 769 9.16 -5.10 11.11
CA GLY A 769 10.11 -5.90 11.89
C GLY A 769 10.33 -5.42 13.33
N GLY A 770 9.74 -4.28 13.73
CA GLY A 770 10.05 -3.65 15.02
C GLY A 770 11.44 -3.02 15.08
N LEU A 771 12.04 -2.75 13.92
CA LEU A 771 13.46 -2.37 13.81
C LEU A 771 13.64 -0.86 13.65
N GLY A 772 12.59 -0.06 13.84
CA GLY A 772 12.62 1.40 13.65
C GLY A 772 12.87 1.82 12.21
N ARG A 773 12.66 0.93 11.24
CA ARG A 773 12.90 1.20 9.81
C ARG A 773 11.75 0.71 8.96
N ALA A 774 11.35 1.52 8.00
CA ALA A 774 10.24 1.17 7.13
C ALA A 774 10.62 0.08 6.12
N ASP A 775 9.77 -0.92 5.97
CA ASP A 775 9.77 -1.90 4.89
C ASP A 775 8.74 -1.52 3.84
N LEU A 776 8.97 -1.96 2.60
CA LEU A 776 8.05 -1.69 1.49
C LEU A 776 6.99 -2.78 1.42
N LEU A 777 5.73 -2.35 1.47
CA LEU A 777 4.55 -3.20 1.33
C LEU A 777 3.83 -2.88 0.03
N GLN A 778 3.48 -3.92 -0.72
CA GLN A 778 2.57 -3.87 -1.85
C GLN A 778 1.21 -4.38 -1.40
N VAL A 779 0.17 -3.54 -1.50
CA VAL A 779 -1.22 -3.91 -1.20
C VAL A 779 -2.00 -4.05 -2.51
N LEU A 780 -2.43 -5.27 -2.84
CA LEU A 780 -3.27 -5.49 -4.02
C LEU A 780 -4.68 -4.93 -3.78
N PRO A 781 -5.15 -3.96 -4.58
CA PRO A 781 -6.37 -3.20 -4.26
C PRO A 781 -7.63 -4.07 -4.18
N ILE A 782 -7.82 -5.01 -5.10
CA ILE A 782 -9.05 -5.83 -5.18
C ILE A 782 -9.12 -6.87 -4.06
N SER A 783 -8.01 -7.53 -3.77
CA SER A 783 -8.00 -8.66 -2.82
C SER A 783 -7.48 -8.31 -1.44
N ASN A 784 -6.87 -7.13 -1.30
CA ASN A 784 -6.16 -6.68 -0.10
C ASN A 784 -5.08 -7.68 0.37
N ARG A 785 -4.54 -8.47 -0.57
CA ARG A 785 -3.37 -9.31 -0.32
C ARG A 785 -2.14 -8.43 -0.27
N VAL A 786 -1.25 -8.69 0.67
CA VAL A 786 -0.07 -7.86 0.90
C VAL A 786 1.19 -8.69 0.80
N SER A 787 2.14 -8.18 0.03
CA SER A 787 3.51 -8.68 -0.07
C SER A 787 4.47 -7.63 0.47
N SER A 788 5.52 -8.07 1.17
CA SER A 788 6.57 -7.20 1.72
C SER A 788 7.95 -7.59 1.19
N TRP A 789 8.84 -6.61 1.08
CA TRP A 789 10.26 -6.79 0.85
C TRP A 789 11.01 -6.35 2.11
N LEU A 790 11.38 -7.35 2.90
CA LEU A 790 12.06 -7.15 4.18
C LEU A 790 13.56 -6.98 3.94
N MET A 791 14.17 -6.02 4.59
CA MET A 791 15.64 -6.02 4.66
C MET A 791 16.10 -6.95 5.79
N ALA A 792 16.88 -7.99 5.47
CA ALA A 792 17.49 -8.82 6.51
C ALA A 792 18.35 -7.97 7.45
N VAL A 793 18.11 -8.13 8.76
CA VAL A 793 18.91 -7.55 9.86
C VAL A 793 20.35 -8.08 9.86
N ALA A 794 20.62 -9.19 9.17
CA ALA A 794 21.81 -10.01 9.39
C ALA A 794 22.69 -10.23 8.14
N VAL A 795 22.64 -9.37 7.12
CA VAL A 795 23.66 -9.42 6.06
C VAL A 795 24.79 -8.45 6.45
N ARG A 796 25.92 -8.98 6.93
CA ARG A 796 27.19 -8.25 6.81
C ARG A 796 27.35 -7.94 5.32
N CYS A 797 27.36 -6.66 4.97
CA CYS A 797 27.66 -6.24 3.62
C CYS A 797 29.02 -6.84 3.23
N SER A 798 29.04 -7.70 2.22
CA SER A 798 30.27 -8.07 1.55
C SER A 798 30.87 -6.81 0.95
N SER A 799 32.06 -6.44 1.44
CA SER A 799 32.95 -5.52 0.73
C SER A 799 33.34 -6.05 -0.63
#